data_AF-A0AAD4MSC3-F1
#
_entry.id   AF-A0AAD4MSC3-F1
#
_cell.length_a   1.000
_cell.length_b   1.000
_cell.length_c   1.000
_cell.angle_alpha   90.00
_cell.angle_beta   90.00
_cell.angle_gamma   90.00
#
_symmetry.space_group_name_H-M   'P 1'
#
loop_
_entity.id
_entity.type
_entity.pdbx_description
1 polymer ?
#
loop_
_entity_poly.entity_id
_entity_poly.type
_entity_poly.pdbx_seq_one_letter_code
_entity_poly.pdbx_strand_id
1 'polypeptide(L)'
;MSLFHVQEWYQNIVSGARTMTVAQMIDYRDQLIVGSLEGILSVVDPGRDLEHRQEMAVIAEIQLSKPVLQVITGKFLSGYDQLLIAALHPRSLVYFRLVSNDEESYKLEQIFEHKLQGDSAFNMCQGHFGRSHITQICVQSLSCALSIFEGENRVLHRRIPDCVHPGPIDYTSFSESMLLASGGYLTSIRYSVLTTAQTGQSKKLNPDWSLNLGDTALDLTVIGVLPIQPSIVVLCRRVVYCITHGGTPRFMIRLQCVAMCMMIYNSNRDAGIQICVGTSTSTLLFYHDTKMLWSAQLQFVPVYINISSFNESLRCLLSILSDDSKVFIGYLGTEPSLYRMPVTESRFIDFEERKSKMREYEETIWKHSRDNPESKTGEVDKGLQLKVDLNMDSKSMAYDTNESVPSATAIVTVQGLKDQVDILFQGDIFAHRTNFSFTSREMGNIPITMFVRDRPVLDPRCQIVAISNNAEIVVHELALPLQLICNVAPPLRTSTFKISIDSTMASVEVGKLFPEFEQESQSGIAFQPFGSPEATVSLFVSAKTNRYRIQSDSTDFFYVIFAELVKRIQKHQPDVKLHCPVPLHLFITAISKHIQLEQKRDSVDEDVRRLSIQMRHVETVLLGKLRSDREPFTTGINALINYTYKEIMTGLDKLLEIDSHLNQAGRRPLRALINLMYAVLELADVCLPFDGRILDGTDQKFSERITYVLSTETSNEVERSPTTEDASGKISHFLVSFCERGGNLSGIAEVDEDGEEDAEEREKKEETEKEEALNKAESAFEFVDLQTGSLPANFGTSS
;
A
#
# COMPACT_ATOMS: atom_id res chain seq x y z
N MET A 1 -7.35 36.42 22.72
CA MET A 1 -8.15 35.23 23.10
C MET A 1 -8.43 34.38 21.88
N SER A 2 -7.89 33.16 21.83
CA SER A 2 -7.89 32.35 20.60
C SER A 2 -9.29 32.18 20.01
N LEU A 3 -9.42 32.49 18.71
CA LEU A 3 -10.62 32.31 17.92
C LEU A 3 -11.08 30.85 17.94
N PHE A 4 -12.40 30.65 18.00
CA PHE A 4 -13.04 29.33 17.97
C PHE A 4 -12.66 28.40 19.13
N HIS A 5 -12.19 28.94 20.26
CA HIS A 5 -11.96 28.17 21.48
C HIS A 5 -12.86 28.69 22.59
N VAL A 6 -13.35 27.79 23.45
CA VAL A 6 -14.01 28.19 24.69
C VAL A 6 -12.93 28.51 25.72
N GLN A 7 -12.93 29.74 26.22
CA GLN A 7 -11.99 30.22 27.22
C GLN A 7 -12.55 29.98 28.62
N GLU A 8 -11.67 29.56 29.53
CA GLU A 8 -12.03 29.29 30.91
C GLU A 8 -12.27 30.60 31.68
N TRP A 9 -13.37 30.62 32.44
CA TRP A 9 -13.62 31.63 33.46
C TRP A 9 -13.58 31.04 34.86
N TYR A 10 -14.14 29.85 35.07
CA TYR A 10 -14.10 29.12 36.34
C TYR A 10 -14.11 27.62 36.07
N GLN A 11 -13.38 26.86 36.89
CA GLN A 11 -13.37 25.41 36.84
C GLN A 11 -13.38 24.82 38.25
N ASN A 12 -14.15 23.76 38.44
CA ASN A 12 -14.16 22.94 39.65
C ASN A 12 -14.30 21.46 39.30
N ILE A 13 -13.77 20.57 40.13
CA ILE A 13 -13.85 19.13 39.96
C ILE A 13 -14.72 18.58 41.08
N VAL A 14 -15.91 18.07 40.72
CA VAL A 14 -16.81 17.42 41.68
C VAL A 14 -16.83 15.94 41.34
N SER A 15 -16.29 15.09 42.21
CA SER A 15 -16.15 13.66 41.94
C SER A 15 -17.48 13.02 41.55
N GLY A 16 -17.51 12.30 40.43
CA GLY A 16 -18.69 11.59 39.92
C GLY A 16 -19.86 12.46 39.45
N ALA A 17 -19.65 13.76 39.25
CA ALA A 17 -20.68 14.68 38.76
C ALA A 17 -21.21 14.27 37.38
N ARG A 18 -22.53 14.04 37.29
CA ARG A 18 -23.20 13.60 36.05
C ARG A 18 -24.37 14.46 35.63
N THR A 19 -24.96 15.21 36.58
CA THR A 19 -26.10 16.08 36.31
C THR A 19 -25.85 17.47 36.84
N MET A 20 -26.36 18.47 36.13
CA MET A 20 -26.25 19.86 36.51
C MET A 20 -27.56 20.56 36.16
N THR A 21 -27.93 21.56 36.96
CA THR A 21 -29.06 22.46 36.68
C THR A 21 -28.68 23.86 37.12
N VAL A 22 -29.15 24.84 36.36
CA VAL A 22 -28.93 26.27 36.64
C VAL A 22 -30.23 26.86 37.15
N ALA A 23 -30.19 27.54 38.29
CA ALA A 23 -31.37 28.13 38.89
C ALA A 23 -31.03 29.37 39.71
N GLN A 24 -31.92 30.34 39.69
CA GLN A 24 -31.80 31.57 40.47
C GLN A 24 -32.41 31.38 41.87
N MET A 25 -31.61 30.94 42.82
CA MET A 25 -32.01 30.62 44.20
C MET A 25 -31.67 31.75 45.19
N ILE A 26 -30.49 32.35 45.04
CA ILE A 26 -29.96 33.42 45.90
C ILE A 26 -29.77 34.68 45.04
N ASP A 27 -30.34 35.80 45.50
CA ASP A 27 -30.30 37.10 44.81
C ASP A 27 -30.80 37.02 43.35
N TYR A 28 -30.43 38.01 42.54
CA TYR A 28 -30.64 38.02 41.08
C TYR A 28 -29.53 37.30 40.31
N ARG A 29 -28.96 36.22 40.88
CA ARG A 29 -27.82 35.48 40.33
C ARG A 29 -28.18 34.01 40.11
N ASP A 30 -27.65 33.43 39.04
CA ASP A 30 -27.79 32.00 38.78
C ASP A 30 -26.81 31.18 39.63
N GLN A 31 -27.29 30.13 40.28
CA GLN A 31 -26.46 29.12 40.95
C GLN A 31 -26.47 27.81 40.17
N LEU A 32 -25.32 27.13 40.18
CA LEU A 32 -25.13 25.81 39.58
C LEU A 32 -25.37 24.75 40.65
N ILE A 33 -26.29 23.84 40.38
CA ILE A 33 -26.58 22.71 41.27
C ILE A 33 -26.11 21.46 40.57
N VAL A 34 -25.14 20.78 41.16
CA VAL A 34 -24.44 19.64 40.57
C VAL A 34 -24.72 18.39 41.40
N GLY A 35 -25.21 17.35 40.72
CA GLY A 35 -25.50 16.05 41.31
C GLY A 35 -24.50 14.99 40.84
N SER A 36 -23.94 14.27 41.80
CA SER A 36 -22.99 13.17 41.58
C SER A 36 -23.62 11.79 41.77
N LEU A 37 -23.12 10.82 40.99
CA LEU A 37 -23.42 9.41 41.18
C LEU A 37 -22.80 8.85 42.48
N GLU A 38 -21.84 9.54 43.09
CA GLU A 38 -21.29 9.17 44.41
C GLU A 38 -22.17 9.68 45.57
N GLY A 39 -23.28 10.37 45.27
CA GLY A 39 -24.20 10.91 46.25
C GLY A 39 -23.85 12.31 46.75
N ILE A 40 -22.87 12.97 46.14
CA ILE A 40 -22.57 14.38 46.45
C ILE A 40 -23.60 15.28 45.74
N LEU A 41 -24.21 16.21 46.50
CA LEU A 41 -25.02 17.29 45.96
C LEU A 41 -24.38 18.62 46.37
N SER A 42 -23.89 19.37 45.38
CA SER A 42 -23.16 20.64 45.59
C SER A 42 -23.88 21.81 44.90
N VAL A 43 -23.98 22.94 45.58
CA VAL A 43 -24.47 24.21 45.07
C VAL A 43 -23.29 25.17 44.93
N VAL A 44 -23.04 25.64 43.72
CA VAL A 44 -21.89 26.46 43.34
C VAL A 44 -22.36 27.81 42.81
N ASP A 45 -21.85 28.89 43.40
CA ASP A 45 -22.01 30.27 42.97
C ASP A 45 -20.63 30.96 42.85
N PRO A 46 -19.99 30.86 41.68
CA PRO A 46 -18.73 31.53 41.40
C PRO A 46 -18.87 33.06 41.28
N GLY A 47 -20.10 33.60 41.27
CA GLY A 47 -20.38 35.03 41.21
C GLY A 47 -20.36 35.72 42.58
N ARG A 48 -20.18 34.96 43.66
CA ARG A 48 -20.22 35.47 45.03
C ARG A 48 -19.03 36.35 45.38
N ASP A 49 -17.82 35.84 45.13
CA ASP A 49 -16.56 36.57 45.33
C ASP A 49 -15.68 36.36 44.08
N LEU A 50 -15.33 37.46 43.41
CA LEU A 50 -14.53 37.44 42.19
C LEU A 50 -13.03 37.23 42.48
N GLU A 51 -12.55 37.61 43.66
CA GLU A 51 -11.14 37.53 44.04
C GLU A 51 -10.76 36.12 44.52
N HIS A 52 -11.59 35.49 45.37
CA HIS A 52 -11.39 34.13 45.88
C HIS A 52 -12.30 33.09 45.23
N ARG A 53 -12.67 33.31 43.96
CA ARG A 53 -13.64 32.48 43.22
C ARG A 53 -13.34 30.98 43.23
N GLN A 54 -12.07 30.57 43.26
CA GLN A 54 -11.71 29.14 43.25
C GLN A 54 -11.98 28.46 44.60
N GLU A 55 -11.93 29.20 45.70
CA GLU A 55 -12.03 28.67 47.07
C GLU A 55 -13.44 28.84 47.65
N MET A 56 -14.14 29.93 47.31
CA MET A 56 -15.43 30.30 47.92
C MET A 56 -16.66 30.07 47.04
N ALA A 57 -16.48 29.55 45.82
CA ALA A 57 -17.60 29.33 44.90
C ALA A 57 -18.55 28.21 45.36
N VAL A 58 -18.10 27.20 46.10
CA VAL A 58 -18.99 26.15 46.62
C VAL A 58 -19.68 26.70 47.86
N ILE A 59 -21.00 26.94 47.76
CA ILE A 59 -21.76 27.53 48.86
C ILE A 59 -22.25 26.46 49.83
N ALA A 60 -22.78 25.35 49.30
CA ALA A 60 -23.33 24.27 50.10
C ALA A 60 -23.02 22.93 49.46
N GLU A 61 -22.59 21.98 50.28
CA GLU A 61 -22.32 20.61 49.85
C GLU A 61 -22.90 19.64 50.89
N ILE A 62 -23.58 18.61 50.41
CA ILE A 62 -24.12 17.54 51.26
C ILE A 62 -23.79 16.18 50.65
N GLN A 63 -23.25 15.29 51.49
CA GLN A 63 -23.03 13.89 51.13
C GLN A 63 -24.30 13.09 51.42
N LEU A 64 -24.94 12.61 50.37
CA LEU A 64 -26.08 11.70 50.44
C LEU A 64 -25.59 10.25 50.39
N SER A 65 -26.38 9.34 50.96
CA SER A 65 -26.08 7.90 50.97
C SER A 65 -26.42 7.17 49.66
N LYS A 66 -27.08 7.87 48.73
CA LYS A 66 -27.61 7.30 47.48
C LYS A 66 -27.13 8.13 46.27
N PRO A 67 -26.93 7.50 45.10
CA PRO A 67 -26.50 8.19 43.88
C PRO A 67 -27.57 9.19 43.40
N VAL A 68 -27.17 10.37 42.93
CA VAL A 68 -28.06 11.38 42.35
C VAL A 68 -28.14 11.18 40.83
N LEU A 69 -29.31 10.75 40.34
CA LEU A 69 -29.55 10.48 38.92
C LEU A 69 -29.86 11.73 38.11
N GLN A 70 -30.64 12.66 38.68
CA GLN A 70 -31.04 13.91 38.06
C GLN A 70 -31.43 14.92 39.14
N VAL A 71 -31.17 16.20 38.88
CA VAL A 71 -31.57 17.32 39.72
C VAL A 71 -32.48 18.24 38.90
N ILE A 72 -33.53 18.77 39.53
CA ILE A 72 -34.41 19.79 38.95
C ILE A 72 -34.74 20.81 40.04
N THR A 73 -34.89 22.08 39.66
CA THR A 73 -35.36 23.15 40.54
C THR A 73 -36.72 23.68 40.12
N GLY A 74 -37.57 23.97 41.11
CA GLY A 74 -38.92 24.44 40.86
C GLY A 74 -39.67 24.84 42.13
N LYS A 75 -40.86 25.42 41.97
CA LYS A 75 -41.78 25.77 43.07
C LYS A 75 -42.75 24.61 43.32
N PHE A 76 -42.27 23.55 43.99
CA PHE A 76 -43.03 22.30 44.16
C PHE A 76 -44.08 22.33 45.28
N LEU A 77 -43.98 23.28 46.21
CA LEU A 77 -44.88 23.41 47.36
C LEU A 77 -45.43 24.84 47.41
N SER A 78 -46.74 24.98 47.61
CA SER A 78 -47.40 26.28 47.75
C SER A 78 -47.05 27.03 49.05
N GLY A 79 -46.50 26.34 50.04
CA GLY A 79 -46.12 26.91 51.34
C GLY A 79 -44.78 27.65 51.34
N TYR A 80 -43.97 27.53 50.28
CA TYR A 80 -42.67 28.17 50.18
C TYR A 80 -42.62 29.07 48.94
N ASP A 81 -42.13 30.30 49.10
CA ASP A 81 -41.93 31.21 47.96
C ASP A 81 -40.57 30.99 47.27
N GLN A 82 -39.60 30.41 48.00
CA GLN A 82 -38.29 30.03 47.49
C GLN A 82 -38.38 28.80 46.59
N LEU A 83 -37.51 28.75 45.57
CA LEU A 83 -37.31 27.55 44.77
C LEU A 83 -36.75 26.41 45.63
N LEU A 84 -37.17 25.19 45.32
CA LEU A 84 -36.73 23.96 45.98
C LEU A 84 -35.92 23.12 45.00
N ILE A 85 -34.98 22.33 45.53
CA ILE A 85 -34.14 21.41 44.77
C ILE A 85 -34.72 20.01 44.91
N ALA A 86 -35.17 19.41 43.81
CA ALA A 86 -35.58 18.02 43.76
C ALA A 86 -34.43 17.15 43.25
N ALA A 87 -33.95 16.22 44.08
CA ALA A 87 -32.93 15.25 43.73
C ALA A 87 -33.56 13.87 43.54
N LEU A 88 -33.38 13.30 42.35
CA LEU A 88 -33.85 11.96 42.02
C LEU A 88 -32.78 10.93 42.32
N HIS A 89 -33.12 9.95 43.15
CA HIS A 89 -32.34 8.74 43.40
C HIS A 89 -33.02 7.53 42.74
N PRO A 90 -32.33 6.39 42.61
CA PRO A 90 -32.90 5.17 42.01
C PRO A 90 -34.24 4.74 42.61
N ARG A 91 -34.44 4.89 43.92
CA ARG A 91 -35.65 4.44 44.62
C ARG A 91 -36.31 5.52 45.48
N SER A 92 -35.90 6.77 45.34
CA SER A 92 -36.46 7.87 46.13
C SER A 92 -36.34 9.20 45.43
N LEU A 93 -37.29 10.09 45.67
CA LEU A 93 -37.26 11.48 45.23
C LEU A 93 -37.22 12.36 46.48
N VAL A 94 -36.17 13.15 46.64
CA VAL A 94 -35.90 13.95 47.86
C VAL A 94 -35.94 15.43 47.52
N TYR A 95 -36.58 16.23 48.37
CA TYR A 95 -36.66 17.68 48.22
C TYR A 95 -35.78 18.38 49.25
N PHE A 96 -34.94 19.29 48.77
CA PHE A 96 -34.04 20.09 49.58
C PHE A 96 -34.38 21.58 49.47
N ARG A 97 -34.16 22.28 50.58
CA ARG A 97 -34.19 23.74 50.68
C ARG A 97 -32.81 24.25 50.97
N LEU A 98 -32.44 25.35 50.34
CA LEU A 98 -31.23 26.08 50.68
C LEU A 98 -31.56 27.11 51.77
N VAL A 99 -30.97 26.95 52.94
CA VAL A 99 -31.17 27.82 54.11
C VAL A 99 -29.86 28.52 54.46
N SER A 100 -29.91 29.81 54.76
CA SER A 100 -28.76 30.57 55.27
C SER A 100 -28.65 30.32 56.77
N ASN A 101 -27.51 29.83 57.25
CA ASN A 101 -27.26 29.64 58.69
C ASN A 101 -26.66 30.91 59.33
N ASP A 102 -25.76 31.59 58.62
CA ASP A 102 -25.15 32.88 58.96
C ASP A 102 -25.21 33.82 57.73
N GLU A 103 -24.81 35.10 57.84
CA GLU A 103 -24.72 36.03 56.69
C GLU A 103 -23.84 35.50 55.54
N GLU A 104 -22.96 34.53 55.83
CA GLU A 104 -21.99 34.00 54.86
C GLU A 104 -22.06 32.47 54.58
N SER A 105 -22.86 31.67 55.29
CA SER A 105 -22.88 30.21 55.12
C SER A 105 -24.28 29.68 54.80
N TYR A 106 -24.38 28.78 53.82
CA TYR A 106 -25.64 28.14 53.43
C TYR A 106 -25.58 26.63 53.65
N LYS A 107 -26.72 26.05 53.99
CA LYS A 107 -26.89 24.62 54.21
C LYS A 107 -28.09 24.09 53.44
N LEU A 108 -27.97 22.87 52.93
CA LEU A 108 -29.07 22.13 52.34
C LEU A 108 -29.84 21.39 53.44
N GLU A 109 -31.10 21.73 53.62
CA GLU A 109 -32.02 21.07 54.54
C GLU A 109 -33.00 20.19 53.76
N GLN A 110 -33.13 18.92 54.14
CA GLN A 110 -34.10 18.00 53.54
C GLN A 110 -35.49 18.28 54.10
N ILE A 111 -36.47 18.57 53.23
CA ILE A 111 -37.87 18.79 53.63
C ILE A 111 -38.60 17.45 53.75
N PHE A 112 -38.69 16.68 52.66
CA PHE A 112 -39.39 15.39 52.63
C PHE A 112 -38.82 14.46 51.54
N GLU A 113 -39.10 13.17 51.67
CA GLU A 113 -38.67 12.11 50.75
C GLU A 113 -39.87 11.24 50.31
N HIS A 114 -40.02 11.07 48.99
CA HIS A 114 -40.90 10.08 48.40
C HIS A 114 -40.16 8.79 48.13
N LYS A 115 -40.64 7.68 48.68
CA LYS A 115 -40.12 6.34 48.34
C LYS A 115 -40.82 5.83 47.08
N LEU A 116 -40.04 5.57 46.05
CA LEU A 116 -40.54 4.99 44.79
C LEU A 116 -40.71 3.48 44.98
N GLN A 117 -41.97 3.02 45.00
CA GLN A 117 -42.29 1.59 45.15
C GLN A 117 -42.26 0.89 43.78
N GLY A 118 -41.60 -0.26 43.71
CA GLY A 118 -41.50 -1.08 42.51
C GLY A 118 -40.14 -0.96 41.82
N ASP A 119 -40.11 -0.24 40.70
CA ASP A 119 -38.95 -0.17 39.79
C ASP A 119 -38.06 1.04 40.04
N SER A 120 -36.79 0.93 39.64
CA SER A 120 -35.83 2.05 39.73
C SER A 120 -36.23 3.18 38.79
N ALA A 121 -36.06 4.43 39.24
CA ALA A 121 -36.18 5.62 38.41
C ALA A 121 -35.07 5.69 37.35
N PHE A 122 -35.39 6.33 36.23
CA PHE A 122 -34.47 6.61 35.13
C PHE A 122 -34.21 8.12 34.99
N ASN A 123 -35.28 8.90 34.78
CA ASN A 123 -35.24 10.36 34.67
C ASN A 123 -36.54 10.98 35.22
N MET A 124 -36.58 12.31 35.23
CA MET A 124 -37.77 13.08 35.59
C MET A 124 -37.89 14.35 34.74
N CYS A 125 -39.11 14.86 34.63
CA CYS A 125 -39.40 16.19 34.10
C CYS A 125 -40.33 16.95 35.04
N GLN A 126 -40.37 18.27 34.91
CA GLN A 126 -41.27 19.14 35.65
C GLN A 126 -42.25 19.86 34.74
N GLY A 127 -43.44 20.16 35.24
CA GLY A 127 -44.44 20.88 34.48
C GLY A 127 -45.69 21.21 35.29
N HIS A 128 -46.51 22.10 34.75
CA HIS A 128 -47.85 22.39 35.26
C HIS A 128 -48.84 21.40 34.64
N PHE A 129 -48.76 20.13 35.05
CA PHE A 129 -49.61 19.08 34.48
C PHE A 129 -51.09 19.39 34.76
N GLY A 130 -51.94 19.25 33.74
CA GLY A 130 -53.37 19.54 33.85
C GLY A 130 -53.71 20.99 34.21
N ARG A 131 -52.81 21.94 33.94
CA ARG A 131 -52.93 23.37 34.33
C ARG A 131 -52.97 23.59 35.85
N SER A 132 -52.30 22.75 36.63
CA SER A 132 -52.12 23.01 38.07
C SER A 132 -51.39 24.34 38.30
N HIS A 133 -51.69 24.99 39.42
CA HIS A 133 -51.01 26.21 39.87
C HIS A 133 -49.61 25.92 40.45
N ILE A 134 -49.33 24.67 40.81
CA ILE A 134 -48.07 24.24 41.40
C ILE A 134 -47.29 23.43 40.36
N THR A 135 -45.96 23.59 40.32
CA THR A 135 -45.13 22.74 39.46
C THR A 135 -45.09 21.32 40.04
N GLN A 136 -45.48 20.36 39.22
CA GLN A 136 -45.49 18.94 39.57
C GLN A 136 -44.28 18.25 38.92
N ILE A 137 -43.87 17.09 39.45
CA ILE A 137 -42.76 16.29 38.92
C ILE A 137 -43.30 14.98 38.37
N CYS A 138 -42.91 14.63 37.14
CA CYS A 138 -43.14 13.32 36.57
C CYS A 138 -41.83 12.53 36.56
N VAL A 139 -41.81 11.36 37.19
CA VAL A 139 -40.69 10.43 37.23
C VAL A 139 -40.96 9.25 36.30
N GLN A 140 -40.02 8.94 35.41
CA GLN A 140 -40.03 7.72 34.60
C GLN A 140 -39.22 6.63 35.28
N SER A 141 -39.76 5.41 35.34
CA SER A 141 -39.03 4.22 35.76
C SER A 141 -38.30 3.54 34.59
N LEU A 142 -37.35 2.65 34.90
CA LEU A 142 -36.70 1.78 33.91
C LEU A 142 -37.70 0.88 33.16
N SER A 143 -38.85 0.57 33.76
CA SER A 143 -39.93 -0.21 33.14
C SER A 143 -40.88 0.63 32.26
N CYS A 144 -40.52 1.90 31.99
CA CYS A 144 -41.30 2.88 31.26
C CYS A 144 -42.65 3.21 31.92
N ALA A 145 -42.70 3.22 33.26
CA ALA A 145 -43.85 3.71 34.01
C ALA A 145 -43.65 5.17 34.43
N LEU A 146 -44.68 5.99 34.24
CA LEU A 146 -44.73 7.39 34.65
C LEU A 146 -45.41 7.51 36.00
N SER A 147 -44.76 8.22 36.93
CA SER A 147 -45.30 8.56 38.24
C SER A 147 -45.32 10.07 38.41
N ILE A 148 -46.49 10.66 38.66
CA ILE A 148 -46.63 12.12 38.83
C ILE A 148 -46.83 12.43 40.32
N PHE A 149 -46.04 13.38 40.82
CA PHE A 149 -46.02 13.84 42.19
C PHE A 149 -46.44 15.32 42.25
N GLU A 150 -47.41 15.61 43.11
CA GLU A 150 -47.86 16.95 43.46
C GLU A 150 -47.57 17.18 44.94
N GLY A 151 -46.50 17.94 45.23
CA GLY A 151 -46.00 18.12 46.60
C GLY A 151 -45.74 16.78 47.29
N GLU A 152 -46.44 16.54 48.40
CA GLU A 152 -46.32 15.32 49.21
C GLU A 152 -47.17 14.14 48.69
N ASN A 153 -47.96 14.33 47.63
CA ASN A 153 -48.89 13.30 47.15
C ASN A 153 -48.45 12.73 45.79
N ARG A 154 -48.49 11.39 45.68
CA ARG A 154 -48.38 10.71 44.38
C ARG A 154 -49.75 10.65 43.70
N VAL A 155 -49.95 11.44 42.65
CA VAL A 155 -51.24 11.63 41.97
C VAL A 155 -51.49 10.56 40.90
N LEU A 156 -50.44 10.18 40.15
CA LEU A 156 -50.54 9.22 39.04
C LEU A 156 -49.41 8.19 39.11
N HIS A 157 -49.71 6.95 38.75
CA HIS A 157 -48.71 5.94 38.41
C HIS A 157 -49.26 5.05 37.28
N ARG A 158 -48.60 5.05 36.12
CA ARG A 158 -49.06 4.34 34.90
C ARG A 158 -47.91 3.80 34.07
N ARG A 159 -48.02 2.55 33.62
CA ARG A 159 -47.07 1.95 32.66
C ARG A 159 -47.49 2.24 31.23
N ILE A 160 -46.55 2.70 30.41
CA ILE A 160 -46.78 2.94 28.98
C ILE A 160 -46.62 1.60 28.22
N PRO A 161 -47.58 1.20 27.37
CA PRO A 161 -47.45 0.00 26.54
C PRO A 161 -46.41 0.19 25.43
N ASP A 162 -45.84 -0.91 24.94
CA ASP A 162 -44.94 -0.96 23.78
C ASP A 162 -43.59 -0.19 23.89
N CYS A 163 -43.18 0.21 25.11
CA CYS A 163 -41.86 0.78 25.38
C CYS A 163 -40.90 -0.27 25.94
N VAL A 164 -39.80 -0.56 25.21
CA VAL A 164 -38.77 -1.53 25.61
C VAL A 164 -37.74 -0.93 26.57
N HIS A 165 -37.30 0.32 26.31
CA HIS A 165 -36.34 1.04 27.14
C HIS A 165 -36.83 2.48 27.39
N PRO A 166 -36.51 3.09 28.55
CA PRO A 166 -36.84 4.48 28.81
C PRO A 166 -36.02 5.42 27.90
N GLY A 167 -36.40 6.68 27.86
CA GLY A 167 -35.73 7.73 27.09
C GLY A 167 -36.16 9.11 27.57
N PRO A 168 -35.69 10.20 26.96
CA PRO A 168 -35.95 11.54 27.48
C PRO A 168 -37.44 11.87 27.45
N ILE A 169 -37.91 12.50 28.53
CA ILE A 169 -39.30 12.89 28.73
C ILE A 169 -39.39 14.39 28.98
N ASP A 170 -40.44 15.03 28.46
CA ASP A 170 -40.71 16.44 28.70
C ASP A 170 -42.23 16.71 28.59
N TYR A 171 -42.66 17.90 28.99
CA TYR A 171 -44.06 18.30 29.00
C TYR A 171 -44.29 19.62 28.27
N THR A 172 -45.36 19.64 27.46
CA THR A 172 -45.81 20.85 26.79
C THR A 172 -47.12 21.36 27.36
N SER A 173 -47.09 22.58 27.89
CA SER A 173 -48.31 23.28 28.35
C SER A 173 -49.25 23.68 27.21
N PHE A 174 -48.77 23.75 25.95
CA PHE A 174 -49.58 24.18 24.80
C PHE A 174 -50.62 23.15 24.38
N SER A 175 -50.25 21.87 24.40
CA SER A 175 -51.13 20.75 24.02
C SER A 175 -51.47 19.84 25.21
N GLU A 176 -51.06 20.23 26.43
CA GLU A 176 -51.24 19.47 27.67
C GLU A 176 -50.84 18.00 27.52
N SER A 177 -49.70 17.78 26.89
CA SER A 177 -49.25 16.45 26.51
C SER A 177 -47.88 16.13 27.09
N MET A 178 -47.74 14.90 27.56
CA MET A 178 -46.47 14.28 27.92
C MET A 178 -45.80 13.80 26.65
N LEU A 179 -44.56 14.20 26.45
CA LEU A 179 -43.73 13.79 25.32
C LEU A 179 -42.76 12.72 25.80
N LEU A 180 -42.74 11.61 25.07
CA LEU A 180 -42.00 10.40 25.43
C LEU A 180 -41.21 9.94 24.21
N ALA A 181 -39.89 10.00 24.31
CA ALA A 181 -39.01 9.52 23.26
C ALA A 181 -38.45 8.13 23.63
N SER A 182 -39.16 7.05 23.28
CA SER A 182 -38.79 5.66 23.61
C SER A 182 -38.77 4.79 22.36
N GLY A 183 -37.85 3.82 22.31
CA GLY A 183 -37.77 2.83 21.22
C GLY A 183 -37.55 3.41 19.82
N GLY A 184 -36.96 4.61 19.70
CA GLY A 184 -36.78 5.30 18.42
C GLY A 184 -38.01 6.07 17.92
N TYR A 185 -39.06 6.16 18.73
CA TYR A 185 -40.26 6.94 18.43
C TYR A 185 -40.42 8.09 19.42
N LEU A 186 -40.87 9.25 18.93
CA LEU A 186 -41.42 10.31 19.75
C LEU A 186 -42.94 10.16 19.79
N THR A 187 -43.49 9.98 20.98
CA THR A 187 -44.93 9.84 21.21
C THR A 187 -45.44 10.98 22.08
N SER A 188 -46.59 11.53 21.70
CA SER A 188 -47.29 12.54 22.47
C SER A 188 -48.54 11.94 23.10
N ILE A 189 -48.69 12.04 24.42
CA ILE A 189 -49.83 11.50 25.16
C ILE A 189 -50.44 12.62 26.00
N ARG A 190 -51.70 12.98 25.70
CA ARG A 190 -52.43 14.00 26.46
C ARG A 190 -52.60 13.60 27.92
N TYR A 191 -52.44 14.56 28.82
CA TYR A 191 -52.57 14.36 30.26
C TYR A 191 -53.96 13.82 30.67
N SER A 192 -55.03 14.30 30.02
CA SER A 192 -56.40 13.82 30.25
C SER A 192 -56.59 12.32 29.95
N VAL A 193 -55.85 11.79 28.97
CA VAL A 193 -55.88 10.36 28.63
C VAL A 193 -55.12 9.54 29.68
N LEU A 194 -54.03 10.09 30.23
CA LEU A 194 -53.28 9.45 31.31
C LEU A 194 -54.08 9.35 32.61
N THR A 195 -54.88 10.38 32.93
CA THR A 195 -55.71 10.40 34.16
C THR A 195 -57.01 9.60 34.03
N THR A 196 -57.70 9.65 32.89
CA THR A 196 -58.97 8.91 32.67
C THR A 196 -58.81 7.39 32.68
N ALA A 197 -57.62 6.87 32.39
CA ALA A 197 -57.31 5.45 32.52
C ALA A 197 -57.29 4.94 33.99
N GLN A 198 -57.45 5.82 35.00
CA GLN A 198 -57.53 5.47 36.42
C GLN A 198 -58.83 4.77 36.82
N THR A 199 -59.96 5.10 36.20
CA THR A 199 -61.27 4.61 36.60
C THR A 199 -61.70 3.41 35.76
N GLY A 200 -61.19 2.23 36.12
CA GLY A 200 -61.83 0.94 35.84
C GLY A 200 -62.31 0.69 34.40
N GLN A 201 -61.40 0.54 33.45
CA GLN A 201 -61.47 -0.38 32.31
C GLN A 201 -60.20 -0.17 31.48
N SER A 202 -59.50 -1.25 31.16
CA SER A 202 -58.28 -1.29 30.36
C SER A 202 -58.52 -0.86 28.91
N LYS A 203 -58.83 0.42 28.68
CA LYS A 203 -58.73 1.03 27.35
C LYS A 203 -57.24 1.15 27.02
N LYS A 204 -56.84 0.62 25.87
CA LYS A 204 -55.48 0.74 25.34
C LYS A 204 -55.08 2.22 25.32
N LEU A 205 -53.91 2.54 25.87
CA LEU A 205 -53.36 3.88 25.86
C LEU A 205 -52.90 4.18 24.43
N ASN A 206 -53.71 4.91 23.67
CA ASN A 206 -53.33 5.33 22.32
C ASN A 206 -52.69 6.71 22.40
N PRO A 207 -51.49 6.91 21.83
CA PRO A 207 -50.89 8.23 21.73
C PRO A 207 -51.72 9.12 20.79
N ASP A 208 -51.62 10.43 20.99
CA ASP A 208 -52.25 11.44 20.12
C ASP A 208 -51.59 11.40 18.73
N TRP A 209 -50.27 11.29 18.71
CA TRP A 209 -49.48 11.03 17.54
C TRP A 209 -48.16 10.35 17.92
N SER A 210 -47.55 9.66 16.96
CA SER A 210 -46.25 9.01 17.08
C SER A 210 -45.41 9.30 15.84
N LEU A 211 -44.18 9.77 16.04
CA LEU A 211 -43.22 10.05 14.97
C LEU A 211 -42.02 9.10 15.09
N ASN A 212 -41.66 8.42 14.00
CA ASN A 212 -40.44 7.62 13.95
C ASN A 212 -39.22 8.53 13.75
N LEU A 213 -38.28 8.51 14.69
CA LEU A 213 -37.06 9.30 14.64
C LEU A 213 -35.94 8.60 13.85
N GLY A 214 -36.06 7.28 13.65
CA GLY A 214 -35.05 6.43 13.01
C GLY A 214 -33.78 6.20 13.83
N ASP A 215 -33.68 6.79 15.02
CA ASP A 215 -32.54 6.74 15.94
C ASP A 215 -33.03 6.98 17.39
N THR A 216 -32.20 6.69 18.38
CA THR A 216 -32.51 6.92 19.80
C THR A 216 -32.34 8.39 20.17
N ALA A 217 -33.34 8.96 20.86
CA ALA A 217 -33.25 10.29 21.42
C ALA A 217 -32.35 10.31 22.66
N LEU A 218 -31.45 11.27 22.72
CA LEU A 218 -30.57 11.57 23.85
C LEU A 218 -31.18 12.62 24.77
N ASP A 219 -31.75 13.67 24.18
CA ASP A 219 -32.31 14.80 24.90
C ASP A 219 -33.56 15.35 24.21
N LEU A 220 -34.45 15.94 25.00
CA LEU A 220 -35.76 16.43 24.58
C LEU A 220 -36.07 17.73 25.31
N THR A 221 -36.41 18.77 24.57
CA THR A 221 -36.78 20.07 25.15
C THR A 221 -37.94 20.70 24.39
N VAL A 222 -38.87 21.27 25.15
CA VAL A 222 -40.02 22.00 24.63
C VAL A 222 -39.79 23.51 24.70
N ILE A 223 -40.00 24.18 23.56
CA ILE A 223 -39.97 25.64 23.47
C ILE A 223 -41.40 26.17 23.40
N GLY A 224 -41.68 27.14 24.27
CA GLY A 224 -43.01 27.71 24.44
C GLY A 224 -43.08 29.22 24.55
N VAL A 225 -42.01 29.95 24.28
CA VAL A 225 -41.94 31.40 24.56
C VAL A 225 -42.15 32.20 23.27
N LEU A 226 -43.18 33.06 23.24
CA LEU A 226 -43.41 34.00 22.15
C LEU A 226 -42.24 35.00 22.05
N PRO A 227 -41.77 35.37 20.84
CA PRO A 227 -42.41 35.26 19.52
C PRO A 227 -42.16 33.94 18.77
N ILE A 228 -41.43 32.98 19.34
CA ILE A 228 -41.08 31.73 18.69
C ILE A 228 -42.32 30.84 18.56
N GLN A 229 -42.55 30.25 17.38
CA GLN A 229 -43.61 29.26 17.21
C GLN A 229 -43.32 28.06 18.13
N PRO A 230 -44.29 27.65 18.97
CA PRO A 230 -44.06 26.62 19.98
C PRO A 230 -43.69 25.29 19.29
N SER A 231 -42.55 24.73 19.70
CA SER A 231 -41.85 23.65 19.00
C SER A 231 -41.19 22.70 19.99
N ILE A 232 -41.04 21.45 19.56
CA ILE A 232 -40.40 20.37 20.30
C ILE A 232 -39.08 20.08 19.60
N VAL A 233 -37.97 20.17 20.32
CA VAL A 233 -36.65 19.85 19.78
C VAL A 233 -36.15 18.56 20.39
N VAL A 234 -35.80 17.61 19.53
CA VAL A 234 -35.32 16.29 19.92
C VAL A 234 -33.89 16.15 19.41
N LEU A 235 -32.96 15.87 20.32
CA LEU A 235 -31.61 15.50 19.99
C LEU A 235 -31.51 13.98 19.83
N CYS A 236 -31.25 13.49 18.63
CA CYS A 236 -30.81 12.12 18.39
C CYS A 236 -29.29 12.08 18.25
N ARG A 237 -28.71 10.89 18.14
CA ARG A 237 -27.25 10.70 18.09
C ARG A 237 -26.59 11.44 16.94
N ARG A 238 -27.25 11.53 15.78
CA ARG A 238 -26.72 12.23 14.57
C ARG A 238 -27.70 13.21 13.93
N VAL A 239 -28.86 13.43 14.53
CA VAL A 239 -29.90 14.28 13.95
C VAL A 239 -30.56 15.10 15.05
N VAL A 240 -30.72 16.40 14.81
CA VAL A 240 -31.60 17.27 15.61
C VAL A 240 -32.91 17.42 14.86
N TYR A 241 -34.03 17.05 15.48
CA TYR A 241 -35.36 17.27 14.94
C TYR A 241 -36.00 18.48 15.62
N CYS A 242 -36.56 19.40 14.84
CA CYS A 242 -37.48 20.41 15.33
C CYS A 242 -38.88 20.07 14.82
N ILE A 243 -39.82 19.83 15.72
CA ILE A 243 -41.14 19.27 15.46
C ILE A 243 -42.20 20.24 16.00
N THR A 244 -43.33 20.38 15.31
CA THR A 244 -44.47 21.15 15.82
C THR A 244 -45.19 20.35 16.91
N HIS A 245 -46.01 21.01 17.74
CA HIS A 245 -46.86 20.29 18.70
C HIS A 245 -47.85 19.29 18.07
N GLY A 246 -48.13 19.43 16.77
CA GLY A 246 -48.96 18.50 16.00
C GLY A 246 -48.22 17.27 15.47
N GLY A 247 -46.93 17.10 15.77
CA GLY A 247 -46.15 15.94 15.35
C GLY A 247 -45.56 16.03 13.93
N THR A 248 -45.66 17.20 13.28
CA THR A 248 -45.02 17.42 11.96
C THR A 248 -43.61 17.99 12.11
N PRO A 249 -42.59 17.42 11.45
CA PRO A 249 -41.23 17.97 11.50
C PRO A 249 -41.18 19.31 10.75
N ARG A 250 -40.70 20.37 11.42
CA ARG A 250 -40.45 21.69 10.82
C ARG A 250 -39.14 21.69 10.02
N PHE A 251 -38.07 21.22 10.65
CA PHE A 251 -36.77 21.05 10.03
C PHE A 251 -35.97 19.97 10.77
N MET A 252 -34.92 19.48 10.11
CA MET A 252 -33.96 18.56 10.70
C MET A 252 -32.54 19.01 10.37
N ILE A 253 -31.62 18.83 11.32
CA ILE A 253 -30.19 19.08 11.14
C ILE A 253 -29.49 17.74 11.21
N ARG A 254 -28.83 17.33 10.13
CA ARG A 254 -28.01 16.12 10.11
C ARG A 254 -26.58 16.48 10.53
N LEU A 255 -26.14 15.93 11.64
CA LEU A 255 -24.82 16.11 12.20
C LEU A 255 -23.84 15.08 11.61
N GLN A 256 -22.62 15.52 11.32
CA GLN A 256 -21.53 14.62 10.89
C GLN A 256 -20.91 13.89 12.09
N CYS A 257 -20.89 14.55 13.25
CA CYS A 257 -20.41 14.02 14.52
C CYS A 257 -21.56 13.47 15.38
N VAL A 258 -21.20 12.67 16.39
CA VAL A 258 -22.15 12.21 17.39
C VAL A 258 -22.43 13.33 18.39
N ALA A 259 -23.71 13.69 18.56
CA ALA A 259 -24.14 14.61 19.60
C ALA A 259 -24.15 13.92 20.96
N MET A 260 -23.86 14.70 22.01
CA MET A 260 -23.85 14.24 23.40
C MET A 260 -24.92 14.95 24.22
N CYS A 261 -25.06 16.26 24.04
CA CYS A 261 -25.98 17.11 24.78
C CYS A 261 -26.44 18.28 23.92
N MET A 262 -27.57 18.88 24.31
CA MET A 262 -28.15 20.02 23.65
C MET A 262 -28.57 21.07 24.68
N MET A 263 -28.54 22.32 24.25
CA MET A 263 -29.12 23.43 24.99
C MET A 263 -29.83 24.34 24.00
N ILE A 264 -31.00 24.83 24.42
CA ILE A 264 -31.74 25.84 23.68
C ILE A 264 -31.62 27.13 24.44
N TYR A 265 -31.15 28.16 23.76
CA TYR A 265 -31.04 29.50 24.32
C TYR A 265 -31.88 30.46 23.49
N ASN A 266 -32.36 31.51 24.13
CA ASN A 266 -33.17 32.50 23.47
C ASN A 266 -32.50 33.87 23.60
N SER A 267 -32.20 34.49 22.46
CA SER A 267 -31.97 35.93 22.39
C SER A 267 -33.33 36.59 22.18
N ASN A 268 -33.80 37.38 23.14
CA ASN A 268 -35.13 38.01 23.21
C ASN A 268 -35.55 38.87 21.99
N ARG A 269 -34.79 38.89 20.89
CA ARG A 269 -34.98 39.74 19.72
C ARG A 269 -35.35 38.99 18.43
N ASP A 270 -35.07 37.69 18.32
CA ASP A 270 -35.24 36.94 17.06
C ASP A 270 -36.35 35.88 17.13
N ALA A 271 -37.06 35.66 16.02
CA ALA A 271 -38.15 34.69 15.92
C ALA A 271 -37.68 33.24 15.64
N GLY A 272 -36.36 33.02 15.53
CA GLY A 272 -35.74 31.72 15.24
C GLY A 272 -35.24 31.00 16.50
N ILE A 273 -35.10 29.68 16.42
CA ILE A 273 -34.65 28.84 17.53
C ILE A 273 -33.12 28.79 17.52
N GLN A 274 -32.48 29.17 18.63
CA GLN A 274 -31.03 29.05 18.78
C GLN A 274 -30.69 27.78 19.56
N ILE A 275 -29.87 26.92 18.97
CA ILE A 275 -29.54 25.59 19.48
C ILE A 275 -28.04 25.49 19.63
N CYS A 276 -27.56 25.11 20.81
CA CYS A 276 -26.19 24.70 21.03
C CYS A 276 -26.13 23.17 21.17
N VAL A 277 -25.26 22.52 20.40
CA VAL A 277 -25.05 21.07 20.46
C VAL A 277 -23.62 20.78 20.83
N GLY A 278 -23.43 20.01 21.90
CA GLY A 278 -22.14 19.45 22.28
C GLY A 278 -21.91 18.12 21.58
N THR A 279 -20.73 17.94 20.99
CA THR A 279 -20.37 16.72 20.24
C THR A 279 -19.35 15.86 20.97
N SER A 280 -19.23 14.60 20.57
CA SER A 280 -18.21 13.68 21.06
C SER A 280 -16.78 14.06 20.65
N THR A 281 -16.63 14.97 19.67
CA THR A 281 -15.33 15.48 19.21
C THR A 281 -14.90 16.74 19.97
N SER A 282 -15.40 16.92 21.19
CA SER A 282 -15.14 18.09 22.06
C SER A 282 -15.34 19.42 21.33
N THR A 283 -16.43 19.56 20.56
CA THR A 283 -16.81 20.81 19.91
C THR A 283 -18.25 21.19 20.26
N LEU A 284 -18.48 22.50 20.39
CA LEU A 284 -19.80 23.12 20.51
C LEU A 284 -20.22 23.71 19.17
N LEU A 285 -21.40 23.33 18.70
CA LEU A 285 -21.99 23.83 17.47
C LEU A 285 -23.20 24.71 17.80
N PHE A 286 -23.14 25.98 17.42
CA PHE A 286 -24.23 26.94 17.61
C PHE A 286 -25.01 27.09 16.31
N TYR A 287 -26.30 26.80 16.35
CA TYR A 287 -27.23 26.90 15.24
C TYR A 287 -28.28 27.96 15.51
N HIS A 288 -28.71 28.61 14.44
CA HIS A 288 -29.95 29.38 14.37
C HIS A 288 -30.85 28.74 13.31
N ASP A 289 -31.91 28.10 13.77
CA ASP A 289 -32.72 27.14 13.02
C ASP A 289 -31.82 26.09 12.33
N THR A 290 -31.61 26.20 11.01
CA THR A 290 -30.77 25.28 10.24
C THR A 290 -29.38 25.82 9.90
N LYS A 291 -29.08 27.09 10.23
CA LYS A 291 -27.81 27.74 9.89
C LYS A 291 -26.84 27.64 11.06
N MET A 292 -25.64 27.10 10.82
CA MET A 292 -24.57 27.12 11.82
C MET A 292 -23.98 28.53 11.91
N LEU A 293 -24.04 29.13 13.10
CA LEU A 293 -23.52 30.47 13.38
C LEU A 293 -22.08 30.44 13.89
N TRP A 294 -21.76 29.48 14.75
CA TRP A 294 -20.47 29.42 15.43
C TRP A 294 -20.09 27.99 15.74
N SER A 295 -18.79 27.73 15.77
CA SER A 295 -18.21 26.47 16.24
C SER A 295 -17.07 26.80 17.20
N ALA A 296 -17.07 26.17 18.36
CA ALA A 296 -16.02 26.35 19.36
C ALA A 296 -15.45 25.02 19.84
N GLN A 297 -14.14 24.92 19.93
CA GLN A 297 -13.44 23.76 20.47
C GLN A 297 -13.39 23.83 22.00
N LEU A 298 -13.69 22.69 22.62
CA LEU A 298 -13.53 22.39 24.03
C LEU A 298 -12.32 21.49 24.23
N GLN A 299 -11.77 21.49 25.44
CA GLN A 299 -10.67 20.59 25.83
C GLN A 299 -11.17 19.19 26.25
N PHE A 300 -12.48 19.02 26.38
CA PHE A 300 -13.12 17.81 26.91
C PHE A 300 -14.49 17.59 26.25
N VAL A 301 -15.09 16.41 26.45
CA VAL A 301 -16.40 16.08 25.89
C VAL A 301 -17.53 16.58 26.82
N PRO A 302 -18.44 17.44 26.33
CA PRO A 302 -19.52 17.97 27.16
C PRO A 302 -20.64 16.93 27.34
N VAL A 303 -21.06 16.73 28.58
CA VAL A 303 -22.20 15.89 28.98
C VAL A 303 -23.46 16.73 29.22
N TYR A 304 -23.31 17.96 29.71
CA TYR A 304 -24.40 18.90 29.92
C TYR A 304 -23.92 20.31 29.61
N ILE A 305 -24.80 21.14 29.04
CA ILE A 305 -24.51 22.53 28.68
C ILE A 305 -25.71 23.38 29.07
N ASN A 306 -25.48 24.50 29.74
CA ASN A 306 -26.48 25.52 29.97
C ASN A 306 -25.83 26.91 29.95
N ILE A 307 -26.66 27.96 30.03
CA ILE A 307 -26.22 29.33 30.19
C ILE A 307 -26.48 29.76 31.63
N SER A 308 -25.50 30.44 32.22
CA SER A 308 -25.59 31.06 33.55
C SER A 308 -25.20 32.53 33.49
N SER A 309 -25.91 33.35 34.26
CA SER A 309 -25.62 34.78 34.46
C SER A 309 -25.41 35.07 35.94
N PHE A 310 -24.23 35.59 36.29
CA PHE A 310 -23.86 35.82 37.68
C PHE A 310 -23.93 37.29 38.10
N ASN A 311 -23.73 38.22 37.16
CA ASN A 311 -23.75 39.67 37.42
C ASN A 311 -24.20 40.44 36.16
N GLU A 312 -24.47 41.75 36.27
CA GLU A 312 -24.83 42.57 35.10
C GLU A 312 -23.76 42.59 34.01
N SER A 313 -22.48 42.52 34.39
CA SER A 313 -21.34 42.46 33.46
C SER A 313 -21.07 41.04 32.94
N LEU A 314 -21.41 40.01 33.71
CA LEU A 314 -21.14 38.60 33.41
C LEU A 314 -22.45 37.88 33.10
N ARG A 315 -23.00 38.20 31.93
CA ARG A 315 -24.21 37.57 31.39
C ARG A 315 -23.84 36.52 30.35
N CYS A 316 -24.69 35.52 30.24
CA CYS A 316 -24.62 34.52 29.18
C CYS A 316 -23.31 33.70 29.15
N LEU A 317 -22.74 33.35 30.30
CA LEU A 317 -21.60 32.43 30.37
C LEU A 317 -22.07 30.99 30.14
N LEU A 318 -21.24 30.18 29.48
CA LEU A 318 -21.53 28.78 29.22
C LEU A 318 -21.14 27.95 30.44
N SER A 319 -22.10 27.32 31.10
CA SER A 319 -21.86 26.32 32.14
C SER A 319 -21.90 24.94 31.51
N ILE A 320 -20.79 24.21 31.60
CA ILE A 320 -20.56 22.94 30.93
C ILE A 320 -20.10 21.90 31.96
N LEU A 321 -20.68 20.70 31.89
CA LEU A 321 -20.21 19.55 32.65
C LEU A 321 -19.45 18.61 31.71
N SER A 322 -18.20 18.28 32.07
CA SER A 322 -17.37 17.30 31.36
C SER A 322 -17.77 15.87 31.71
N ASP A 323 -17.42 14.93 30.83
CA ASP A 323 -17.34 13.50 31.14
C ASP A 323 -16.40 13.16 32.31
N ASP A 324 -15.28 13.88 32.45
CA ASP A 324 -14.33 13.79 33.57
C ASP A 324 -14.85 14.40 34.90
N SER A 325 -16.15 14.66 35.02
CA SER A 325 -16.77 15.28 36.21
C SER A 325 -16.25 16.70 36.54
N LYS A 326 -15.72 17.40 35.54
CA LYS A 326 -15.30 18.81 35.65
C LYS A 326 -16.48 19.74 35.37
N VAL A 327 -16.78 20.62 36.32
CA VAL A 327 -17.70 21.75 36.15
C VAL A 327 -16.89 22.90 35.59
N PHE A 328 -17.20 23.31 34.37
CA PHE A 328 -16.47 24.33 33.63
C PHE A 328 -17.40 25.47 33.26
N ILE A 329 -16.98 26.69 33.50
CA ILE A 329 -17.68 27.89 33.09
C ILE A 329 -16.76 28.67 32.19
N GLY A 330 -17.23 28.99 30.99
CA GLY A 330 -16.43 29.66 30.00
C GLY A 330 -17.21 30.60 29.10
N TYR A 331 -16.47 31.29 28.26
CA TYR A 331 -16.99 32.19 27.24
C TYR A 331 -16.32 31.91 25.89
N LEU A 332 -16.93 32.41 24.81
CA LEU A 332 -16.46 32.16 23.45
C LEU A 332 -15.29 33.09 23.11
N GLY A 333 -14.17 32.53 22.65
CA GLY A 333 -13.02 33.27 22.15
C GLY A 333 -13.29 33.83 20.75
N THR A 334 -13.16 35.16 20.60
CA THR A 334 -13.50 35.90 19.38
C THR A 334 -12.30 36.52 18.67
N GLU A 335 -11.10 36.49 19.26
CA GLU A 335 -9.94 37.17 18.66
C GLU A 335 -9.12 36.22 17.78
N PRO A 336 -8.99 36.49 16.46
CA PRO A 336 -8.08 35.75 15.61
C PRO A 336 -6.66 35.93 16.13
N SER A 337 -6.02 34.84 16.56
CA SER A 337 -4.58 34.84 16.77
C SER A 337 -3.94 34.96 15.39
N LEU A 338 -3.49 36.17 15.03
CA LEU A 338 -2.62 36.36 13.87
C LEU A 338 -1.42 35.44 14.06
N TYR A 339 -1.20 34.52 13.12
CA TYR A 339 0.00 33.69 13.10
C TYR A 339 1.21 34.60 12.90
N ARG A 340 1.73 35.13 14.00
CA ARG A 340 3.07 35.71 14.07
C ARG A 340 3.95 34.59 14.54
N MET A 341 5.00 34.28 13.77
CA MET A 341 6.08 33.48 14.35
C MET A 341 6.44 34.15 15.67
N PRO A 342 6.40 33.42 16.79
CA PRO A 342 6.77 34.02 18.06
C PRO A 342 8.17 34.59 17.84
N VAL A 343 8.33 35.90 18.06
CA VAL A 343 9.63 36.56 18.02
C VAL A 343 10.35 36.07 19.27
N THR A 344 10.82 34.82 19.23
CA THR A 344 11.55 34.21 20.33
C THR A 344 12.93 34.82 20.31
N GLU A 345 13.13 35.87 21.10
CA GLU A 345 14.46 36.36 21.49
C GLU A 345 15.22 35.36 22.40
N SER A 346 14.75 34.11 22.55
CA SER A 346 15.37 33.14 23.46
C SER A 346 15.33 31.67 23.00
N ARG A 347 15.22 31.40 21.70
CA ARG A 347 15.74 30.11 21.19
C ARG A 347 17.23 30.33 20.92
N PHE A 348 18.08 29.95 21.87
CA PHE A 348 19.52 29.85 21.66
C PHE A 348 19.76 28.81 20.57
N ILE A 349 19.89 29.27 19.32
CA ILE A 349 20.35 28.46 18.22
C ILE A 349 21.86 28.54 18.30
N ASP A 350 22.52 27.43 18.64
CA ASP A 350 23.97 27.33 18.58
C ASP A 350 24.40 27.36 17.10
N PHE A 351 24.76 28.56 16.63
CA PHE A 351 25.22 28.78 15.26
C PHE A 351 26.59 28.13 15.00
N GLU A 352 27.38 27.89 16.04
CA GLU A 352 28.73 27.36 15.93
C GLU A 352 28.69 25.84 15.68
N GLU A 353 27.86 25.11 16.44
CA GLU A 353 27.62 23.69 16.20
C GLU A 353 27.03 23.44 14.80
N ARG A 354 26.04 24.26 14.40
CA ARG A 354 25.42 24.14 13.07
C ARG A 354 26.40 24.42 11.93
N LYS A 355 27.26 25.43 12.07
CA LYS A 355 28.28 25.78 11.06
C LYS A 355 29.40 24.74 10.99
N SER A 356 29.70 24.07 12.11
CA SER A 356 30.64 22.95 12.11
C SER A 356 30.06 21.76 11.34
N LYS A 357 28.81 21.37 11.62
CA LYS A 357 28.13 20.28 10.89
C LYS A 357 27.94 20.60 9.40
N MET A 358 27.63 21.84 9.06
CA MET A 358 27.50 22.27 7.66
C MET A 358 28.81 22.11 6.89
N ARG A 359 29.95 22.53 7.49
CA ARG A 359 31.27 22.33 6.87
C ARG A 359 31.61 20.86 6.70
N GLU A 360 31.30 20.04 7.68
CA GLU A 360 31.49 18.59 7.58
C GLU A 360 30.70 18.01 6.40
N TYR A 361 29.42 18.38 6.25
CA TYR A 361 28.62 17.94 5.11
C TYR A 361 29.11 18.49 3.77
N GLU A 362 29.48 19.77 3.68
CA GLU A 362 30.05 20.36 2.47
C GLU A 362 31.35 19.64 2.07
N GLU A 363 32.20 19.30 3.02
CA GLU A 363 33.41 18.51 2.77
C GLU A 363 33.10 17.10 2.26
N THR A 364 32.07 16.41 2.80
CA THR A 364 31.66 15.10 2.27
C THR A 364 31.12 15.19 0.84
N ILE A 365 30.32 16.20 0.53
CA ILE A 365 29.78 16.43 -0.81
C ILE A 365 30.90 16.76 -1.79
N TRP A 366 31.87 17.59 -1.39
CA TRP A 366 33.03 17.93 -2.22
C TRP A 366 33.95 16.74 -2.46
N LYS A 367 34.14 15.86 -1.48
CA LYS A 367 34.90 14.62 -1.63
C LYS A 367 34.21 13.68 -2.62
N HIS A 368 32.91 13.44 -2.47
CA HIS A 368 32.15 12.59 -3.39
C HIS A 368 32.03 13.17 -4.82
N SER A 369 32.04 14.49 -4.98
CA SER A 369 31.99 15.13 -6.30
C SER A 369 33.33 15.17 -7.04
N ARG A 370 34.48 14.96 -6.35
CA ARG A 370 35.83 14.97 -6.95
C ARG A 370 36.40 13.58 -7.20
N ASP A 371 35.92 12.55 -6.53
CA ASP A 371 36.28 11.16 -6.87
C ASP A 371 35.53 10.75 -8.15
N ASN A 372 36.12 11.12 -9.29
CA ASN A 372 35.83 10.55 -10.60
C ASN A 372 36.23 9.06 -10.58
N PRO A 373 35.48 8.12 -11.19
CA PRO A 373 35.66 6.67 -10.99
C PRO A 373 36.95 6.06 -11.59
N GLU A 374 37.84 6.85 -12.18
CA GLU A 374 39.03 6.35 -12.90
C GLU A 374 40.37 6.56 -12.19
N SER A 375 40.40 7.05 -10.95
CA SER A 375 41.67 7.19 -10.23
C SER A 375 41.54 6.96 -8.73
N LYS A 376 41.90 5.75 -8.27
CA LYS A 376 42.82 5.49 -7.15
C LYS A 376 42.88 3.99 -6.84
N THR A 377 43.92 3.34 -7.36
CA THR A 377 44.60 2.23 -6.69
C THR A 377 45.35 2.79 -5.47
N GLY A 378 44.63 3.10 -4.41
CA GLY A 378 45.18 3.53 -3.13
C GLY A 378 44.24 3.07 -2.02
N GLU A 379 44.74 2.18 -1.17
CA GLU A 379 44.12 1.59 0.03
C GLU A 379 42.62 1.88 0.19
N VAL A 380 41.81 1.07 -0.49
CA VAL A 380 40.37 0.96 -0.25
C VAL A 380 40.21 0.58 1.23
N ASP A 381 39.53 1.42 2.01
CA ASP A 381 38.90 1.01 3.27
C ASP A 381 38.32 -0.39 3.03
N LYS A 382 38.71 -1.40 3.81
CA LYS A 382 38.40 -2.81 3.54
C LYS A 382 36.88 -3.04 3.51
N GLY A 383 36.26 -2.76 2.36
CA GLY A 383 34.91 -3.12 2.02
C GLY A 383 34.79 -4.64 1.93
N LEU A 384 33.59 -5.12 1.65
CA LEU A 384 33.34 -6.55 1.47
C LEU A 384 34.33 -7.13 0.42
N GLN A 385 35.18 -8.08 0.83
CA GLN A 385 36.08 -8.82 -0.04
C GLN A 385 35.62 -10.28 -0.08
N LEU A 386 35.47 -10.81 -1.29
CA LEU A 386 35.07 -12.20 -1.53
C LEU A 386 36.23 -12.93 -2.22
N LYS A 387 36.75 -13.99 -1.60
CA LYS A 387 37.71 -14.91 -2.23
C LYS A 387 37.09 -16.29 -2.31
N VAL A 388 37.14 -16.89 -3.49
CA VAL A 388 36.55 -18.19 -3.77
C VAL A 388 37.65 -19.13 -4.25
N ASP A 389 37.92 -20.17 -3.47
CA ASP A 389 38.86 -21.23 -3.85
C ASP A 389 38.05 -22.48 -4.24
N LEU A 390 38.16 -22.92 -5.50
CA LEU A 390 37.48 -24.12 -5.99
C LEU A 390 38.44 -25.31 -6.02
N ASN A 391 38.07 -26.38 -5.31
CA ASN A 391 38.83 -27.63 -5.25
C ASN A 391 37.96 -28.83 -5.65
N MET A 392 38.54 -29.78 -6.39
CA MET A 392 37.91 -31.07 -6.70
C MET A 392 37.92 -31.99 -5.47
N ASP A 393 36.82 -32.68 -5.20
CA ASP A 393 36.73 -33.56 -4.04
C ASP A 393 37.39 -34.92 -4.34
N SER A 394 38.23 -35.41 -3.42
CA SER A 394 38.92 -36.71 -3.59
C SER A 394 37.96 -37.90 -3.56
N LYS A 395 36.77 -37.72 -2.98
CA LYS A 395 35.63 -38.64 -3.05
C LYS A 395 34.40 -37.80 -3.39
N SER A 396 33.68 -38.20 -4.43
CA SER A 396 32.47 -37.47 -4.84
C SER A 396 31.45 -37.42 -3.71
N MET A 397 30.93 -36.23 -3.44
CA MET A 397 29.86 -35.91 -2.50
C MET A 397 28.50 -35.77 -3.22
N ALA A 398 28.42 -36.15 -4.50
CA ALA A 398 27.18 -36.16 -5.28
C ALA A 398 26.17 -37.17 -4.71
N TYR A 399 24.89 -36.80 -4.72
CA TYR A 399 23.79 -37.63 -4.27
C TYR A 399 22.64 -37.54 -5.29
N ASP A 400 21.77 -38.56 -5.31
CA ASP A 400 20.66 -38.67 -6.26
C ASP A 400 21.08 -38.57 -7.74
N THR A 401 22.23 -39.12 -8.12
CA THR A 401 22.71 -39.19 -9.51
C THR A 401 22.66 -40.62 -10.04
N ASN A 402 22.24 -40.79 -11.30
CA ASN A 402 22.21 -42.10 -11.97
C ASN A 402 23.62 -42.60 -12.35
N GLU A 403 24.57 -41.68 -12.50
CA GLU A 403 25.97 -41.95 -12.86
C GLU A 403 26.91 -41.53 -11.71
N SER A 404 28.13 -42.06 -11.71
CA SER A 404 29.20 -41.64 -10.78
C SER A 404 29.75 -40.27 -11.20
N VAL A 405 29.02 -39.21 -10.87
CA VAL A 405 29.37 -37.83 -11.20
C VAL A 405 30.41 -37.31 -10.18
N PRO A 406 31.48 -36.61 -10.62
CA PRO A 406 32.42 -35.93 -9.71
C PRO A 406 31.81 -34.67 -9.07
N SER A 407 32.28 -34.31 -7.87
CA SER A 407 31.88 -33.09 -7.17
C SER A 407 33.08 -32.18 -6.91
N ALA A 408 32.82 -30.87 -6.86
CA ALA A 408 33.77 -29.87 -6.40
C ALA A 408 33.19 -29.05 -5.26
N THR A 409 34.05 -28.69 -4.31
CA THR A 409 33.70 -27.81 -3.21
C THR A 409 34.39 -26.47 -3.39
N ALA A 410 33.60 -25.42 -3.58
CA ALA A 410 34.07 -24.04 -3.56
C ALA A 410 34.04 -23.50 -2.13
N ILE A 411 35.21 -23.13 -1.59
CA ILE A 411 35.31 -22.48 -0.28
C ILE A 411 35.20 -20.98 -0.50
N VAL A 412 34.03 -20.43 -0.18
CA VAL A 412 33.78 -18.99 -0.24
C VAL A 412 34.21 -18.38 1.08
N THR A 413 35.20 -17.48 1.03
CA THR A 413 35.68 -16.74 2.18
C THR A 413 35.29 -15.27 2.01
N VAL A 414 34.54 -14.77 2.99
CA VAL A 414 34.07 -13.39 3.01
C VAL A 414 34.80 -12.64 4.11
N GLN A 415 35.46 -11.54 3.73
CA GLN A 415 36.17 -10.65 4.64
C GLN A 415 35.50 -9.27 4.55
N GLY A 416 34.79 -8.82 5.57
CA GLY A 416 34.08 -7.54 5.53
C GLY A 416 33.40 -7.16 6.84
N LEU A 417 32.92 -5.90 6.94
CA LEU A 417 32.33 -5.29 8.14
C LEU A 417 31.23 -6.13 8.81
N LYS A 418 30.95 -5.82 10.08
CA LYS A 418 30.05 -6.54 11.02
C LYS A 418 28.56 -6.47 10.63
N ASP A 419 28.24 -6.80 9.39
CA ASP A 419 26.89 -6.76 8.83
C ASP A 419 26.42 -8.16 8.41
N GLN A 420 25.11 -8.27 8.20
CA GLN A 420 24.53 -9.45 7.55
C GLN A 420 24.86 -9.39 6.06
N VAL A 421 25.38 -10.50 5.54
CA VAL A 421 25.74 -10.68 4.13
C VAL A 421 24.92 -11.82 3.57
N ASP A 422 24.25 -11.56 2.46
CA ASP A 422 23.50 -12.53 1.70
C ASP A 422 24.34 -12.97 0.49
N ILE A 423 24.60 -14.27 0.37
CA ILE A 423 25.31 -14.85 -0.76
C ILE A 423 24.32 -15.54 -1.69
N LEU A 424 24.41 -15.20 -2.98
CA LEU A 424 23.64 -15.77 -4.07
C LEU A 424 24.59 -16.46 -5.06
N PHE A 425 24.33 -17.74 -5.33
CA PHE A 425 25.00 -18.49 -6.39
C PHE A 425 24.14 -18.50 -7.65
N GLN A 426 24.74 -18.14 -8.79
CA GLN A 426 24.13 -18.18 -10.11
C GLN A 426 24.98 -19.02 -11.07
N GLY A 427 24.41 -20.07 -11.65
CA GLY A 427 25.08 -20.94 -12.61
C GLY A 427 24.18 -22.09 -13.07
N ASP A 428 24.59 -22.78 -14.13
CA ASP A 428 23.85 -23.92 -14.70
C ASP A 428 24.00 -25.22 -13.89
N ILE A 429 25.05 -25.33 -13.07
CA ILE A 429 25.35 -26.49 -12.23
C ILE A 429 24.51 -26.52 -10.95
N PHE A 430 24.20 -27.71 -10.44
CA PHE A 430 23.53 -27.84 -9.16
C PHE A 430 24.50 -27.52 -8.01
N ALA A 431 24.09 -26.61 -7.13
CA ALA A 431 24.79 -26.28 -5.90
C ALA A 431 23.92 -26.64 -4.69
N HIS A 432 24.50 -27.28 -3.68
CA HIS A 432 23.77 -27.68 -2.47
C HIS A 432 23.17 -26.48 -1.70
N ARG A 433 23.76 -25.29 -1.84
CA ARG A 433 23.26 -24.03 -1.27
C ARG A 433 23.31 -22.94 -2.33
N THR A 434 22.15 -22.44 -2.74
CA THR A 434 22.06 -21.35 -3.72
C THR A 434 21.95 -19.98 -3.07
N ASN A 435 21.22 -19.88 -1.96
CA ASN A 435 20.99 -18.62 -1.24
C ASN A 435 21.15 -18.87 0.25
N PHE A 436 21.98 -18.07 0.92
CA PHE A 436 22.09 -18.11 2.38
C PHE A 436 22.59 -16.78 2.93
N SER A 437 22.15 -16.46 4.15
CA SER A 437 22.52 -15.26 4.89
C SER A 437 23.34 -15.61 6.12
N PHE A 438 24.38 -14.83 6.42
CA PHE A 438 25.14 -14.98 7.66
C PHE A 438 25.69 -13.64 8.14
N THR A 439 26.10 -13.58 9.40
CA THR A 439 26.73 -12.40 9.98
C THR A 439 28.24 -12.57 9.98
N SER A 440 28.98 -11.61 9.41
CA SER A 440 30.45 -11.62 9.21
C SER A 440 31.29 -11.54 10.52
N ARG A 441 30.82 -12.14 11.64
CA ARG A 441 31.54 -12.13 12.94
C ARG A 441 32.68 -13.14 13.02
N GLU A 442 32.64 -14.17 12.20
CA GLU A 442 33.67 -15.20 12.08
C GLU A 442 34.17 -15.18 10.63
N MET A 443 35.46 -15.44 10.40
CA MET A 443 35.99 -15.72 9.06
C MET A 443 35.24 -16.94 8.52
N GLY A 444 34.13 -16.68 7.83
CA GLY A 444 33.21 -17.70 7.37
C GLY A 444 33.77 -18.32 6.11
N ASN A 445 34.52 -19.41 6.25
CA ASN A 445 34.79 -20.30 5.15
C ASN A 445 33.53 -21.12 4.90
N ILE A 446 32.79 -20.78 3.84
CA ILE A 446 31.53 -21.43 3.54
C ILE A 446 31.74 -22.37 2.36
N PRO A 447 31.72 -23.70 2.58
CA PRO A 447 31.83 -24.66 1.50
C PRO A 447 30.51 -24.74 0.72
N ILE A 448 30.57 -24.51 -0.59
CA ILE A 448 29.49 -24.74 -1.54
C ILE A 448 29.90 -25.94 -2.40
N THR A 449 29.22 -27.07 -2.22
CA THR A 449 29.41 -28.26 -3.05
C THR A 449 28.60 -28.16 -4.33
N MET A 450 29.24 -28.49 -5.44
CA MET A 450 28.75 -28.32 -6.81
C MET A 450 28.91 -29.65 -7.56
N PHE A 451 27.86 -30.11 -8.22
CA PHE A 451 27.90 -31.32 -9.06
C PHE A 451 26.77 -31.31 -10.11
N VAL A 452 26.86 -32.15 -11.12
CA VAL A 452 25.80 -32.30 -12.13
C VAL A 452 24.75 -33.30 -11.64
N ARG A 453 23.48 -32.89 -11.60
CA ARG A 453 22.37 -33.73 -11.11
C ARG A 453 21.48 -34.23 -12.24
N ASP A 454 20.43 -33.48 -12.57
CA ASP A 454 19.40 -33.91 -13.53
C ASP A 454 19.57 -33.30 -14.93
N ARG A 455 20.39 -32.24 -15.07
CA ARG A 455 20.50 -31.45 -16.30
C ARG A 455 21.96 -31.18 -16.65
N PRO A 456 22.34 -31.22 -17.94
CA PRO A 456 23.68 -30.90 -18.38
C PRO A 456 24.02 -29.42 -18.18
N VAL A 457 25.31 -29.13 -18.01
CA VAL A 457 25.87 -27.77 -17.89
C VAL A 457 26.28 -27.28 -19.28
N LEU A 458 25.70 -26.16 -19.74
CA LEU A 458 26.00 -25.57 -21.06
C LEU A 458 26.87 -24.32 -20.96
N ASP A 459 26.81 -23.60 -19.83
CA ASP A 459 27.70 -22.47 -19.52
C ASP A 459 28.61 -22.84 -18.33
N PRO A 460 29.94 -22.92 -18.52
CA PRO A 460 30.87 -23.24 -17.44
C PRO A 460 31.07 -22.06 -16.47
N ARG A 461 30.57 -20.86 -16.78
CA ARG A 461 30.72 -19.68 -15.91
C ARG A 461 29.64 -19.67 -14.83
N CYS A 462 30.09 -19.51 -13.60
CA CYS A 462 29.26 -19.31 -12.42
C CYS A 462 29.58 -17.96 -11.77
N GLN A 463 28.60 -17.37 -11.11
CA GLN A 463 28.76 -16.14 -10.34
C GLN A 463 28.35 -16.36 -8.89
N ILE A 464 29.17 -15.82 -7.98
CA ILE A 464 28.86 -15.73 -6.57
C ILE A 464 28.72 -14.25 -6.25
N VAL A 465 27.50 -13.84 -5.89
CA VAL A 465 27.16 -12.46 -5.56
C VAL A 465 27.00 -12.37 -4.05
N ALA A 466 27.74 -11.47 -3.41
CA ALA A 466 27.57 -11.14 -2.01
C ALA A 466 26.98 -9.74 -1.87
N ILE A 467 25.89 -9.65 -1.11
CA ILE A 467 25.12 -8.41 -0.89
C ILE A 467 25.16 -8.11 0.61
N SER A 468 25.67 -6.93 0.99
CA SER A 468 25.65 -6.48 2.39
C SER A 468 24.39 -5.66 2.71
N ASN A 469 24.05 -5.52 4.00
CA ASN A 469 22.98 -4.63 4.45
C ASN A 469 23.17 -3.15 4.04
N ASN A 470 24.41 -2.72 3.78
CA ASN A 470 24.70 -1.37 3.31
C ASN A 470 24.56 -1.24 1.78
N ALA A 471 23.97 -2.24 1.12
CA ALA A 471 23.82 -2.37 -0.32
C ALA A 471 25.15 -2.40 -1.10
N GLU A 472 26.25 -2.79 -0.46
CA GLU A 472 27.49 -3.11 -1.18
C GLU A 472 27.31 -4.46 -1.86
N ILE A 473 27.55 -4.50 -3.18
CA ILE A 473 27.44 -5.70 -4.00
C ILE A 473 28.82 -6.07 -4.53
N VAL A 474 29.25 -7.30 -4.25
CA VAL A 474 30.49 -7.87 -4.78
C VAL A 474 30.14 -9.10 -5.60
N VAL A 475 30.54 -9.10 -6.86
CA VAL A 475 30.33 -10.22 -7.79
C VAL A 475 31.68 -10.86 -8.08
N HIS A 476 31.78 -12.17 -7.86
CA HIS A 476 32.95 -12.95 -8.23
C HIS A 476 32.56 -13.99 -9.27
N GLU A 477 33.24 -13.98 -10.42
CA GLU A 477 33.04 -14.97 -11.47
C GLU A 477 34.01 -16.14 -11.32
N LEU A 478 33.51 -17.34 -11.56
CA LEU A 478 34.24 -18.60 -11.42
C LEU A 478 33.96 -19.45 -12.66
N ALA A 479 34.99 -20.05 -13.24
CA ALA A 479 34.83 -21.03 -14.32
C ALA A 479 34.93 -22.45 -13.74
N LEU A 480 33.95 -23.29 -14.04
CA LEU A 480 33.90 -24.69 -13.62
C LEU A 480 34.97 -25.52 -14.37
N PRO A 481 35.71 -26.39 -13.69
CA PRO A 481 36.60 -27.36 -14.33
C PRO A 481 35.84 -28.30 -15.26
N LEU A 482 36.45 -28.63 -16.40
CA LEU A 482 35.84 -29.52 -17.40
C LEU A 482 35.56 -30.93 -16.85
N GLN A 483 36.34 -31.40 -15.87
CA GLN A 483 36.14 -32.67 -15.16
C GLN A 483 34.75 -32.78 -14.49
N LEU A 484 34.15 -31.66 -14.08
CA LEU A 484 32.81 -31.65 -13.47
C LEU A 484 31.70 -31.75 -14.51
N ILE A 485 31.99 -31.41 -15.77
CA ILE A 485 30.99 -31.22 -16.82
C ILE A 485 30.95 -32.43 -17.76
N CYS A 486 32.10 -33.03 -18.07
CA CYS A 486 32.22 -34.08 -19.07
C CYS A 486 33.05 -35.29 -18.61
N ASN A 487 32.68 -36.47 -19.11
CA ASN A 487 33.48 -37.69 -19.16
C ASN A 487 34.18 -37.86 -20.53
N VAL A 488 35.18 -38.73 -20.58
CA VAL A 488 35.84 -39.10 -21.85
C VAL A 488 35.03 -40.17 -22.58
N ALA A 489 34.87 -40.00 -23.88
CA ALA A 489 34.21 -40.95 -24.77
C ALA A 489 35.08 -41.19 -26.04
N PRO A 490 34.82 -42.27 -26.80
CA PRO A 490 35.50 -42.50 -28.07
C PRO A 490 35.09 -41.43 -29.11
N PRO A 491 36.04 -40.88 -29.88
CA PRO A 491 35.76 -39.79 -30.82
C PRO A 491 34.98 -40.24 -32.06
N LEU A 492 33.93 -39.49 -32.42
CA LEU A 492 33.20 -39.69 -33.67
C LEU A 492 33.94 -39.04 -34.85
N ARG A 493 34.12 -39.79 -35.94
CA ARG A 493 34.83 -39.30 -37.15
C ARG A 493 33.98 -38.42 -38.07
N THR A 494 32.65 -38.53 -37.97
CA THR A 494 31.70 -37.78 -38.80
C THR A 494 30.55 -37.30 -37.93
N SER A 495 30.27 -36.00 -37.95
CA SER A 495 29.13 -35.38 -37.27
C SER A 495 28.48 -34.30 -38.15
N THR A 496 27.31 -33.82 -37.73
CA THR A 496 26.53 -32.80 -38.46
C THR A 496 27.13 -31.40 -38.38
N PHE A 497 27.55 -30.95 -37.19
CA PHE A 497 28.07 -29.61 -36.97
C PHE A 497 29.58 -29.63 -36.71
N LYS A 498 30.33 -28.71 -37.32
CA LYS A 498 31.80 -28.66 -37.26
C LYS A 498 32.29 -27.21 -37.18
N ILE A 499 33.21 -26.94 -36.27
CA ILE A 499 33.91 -25.65 -36.12
C ILE A 499 35.41 -25.91 -36.15
N SER A 500 36.16 -25.12 -36.93
CA SER A 500 37.61 -25.25 -37.04
C SER A 500 38.29 -23.97 -36.59
N ILE A 501 39.34 -24.08 -35.78
CA ILE A 501 40.13 -22.99 -35.25
C ILE A 501 41.54 -23.13 -35.80
N ASP A 502 42.00 -22.09 -36.49
CA ASP A 502 43.33 -22.01 -37.10
C ASP A 502 44.28 -21.29 -36.15
N SER A 503 45.46 -21.88 -35.91
CA SER A 503 46.50 -21.32 -35.06
C SER A 503 47.69 -20.83 -35.89
N THR A 504 48.20 -19.64 -35.58
CA THR A 504 49.42 -19.11 -36.21
C THR A 504 50.69 -19.86 -35.79
N MET A 505 50.68 -20.56 -34.64
CA MET A 505 51.80 -21.37 -34.15
C MET A 505 51.49 -22.88 -34.23
N ALA A 506 52.54 -23.70 -34.07
CA ALA A 506 52.43 -25.16 -34.08
C ALA A 506 51.42 -25.65 -33.03
N SER A 507 50.48 -26.50 -33.47
CA SER A 507 49.40 -26.99 -32.60
C SER A 507 49.93 -27.80 -31.42
N VAL A 508 49.37 -27.56 -30.23
CA VAL A 508 49.68 -28.28 -29.00
C VAL A 508 48.93 -29.61 -28.99
N GLU A 509 49.63 -30.68 -28.62
CA GLU A 509 49.06 -32.03 -28.50
C GLU A 509 47.92 -32.08 -27.47
N VAL A 510 46.90 -32.90 -27.75
CA VAL A 510 45.72 -33.06 -26.88
C VAL A 510 46.11 -33.53 -25.48
N GLY A 511 47.13 -34.39 -25.37
CA GLY A 511 47.67 -34.88 -24.08
C GLY A 511 48.20 -33.79 -23.17
N LYS A 512 48.72 -32.70 -23.74
CA LYS A 512 49.24 -31.56 -22.98
C LYS A 512 48.14 -30.57 -22.60
N LEU A 513 47.11 -30.44 -23.45
CA LEU A 513 45.96 -29.57 -23.20
C LEU A 513 45.00 -30.18 -22.17
N PHE A 514 44.84 -31.51 -22.16
CA PHE A 514 43.89 -32.22 -21.29
C PHE A 514 44.58 -33.34 -20.51
N PRO A 515 45.50 -33.02 -19.56
CA PRO A 515 46.25 -34.02 -18.80
C PRO A 515 45.40 -34.80 -17.79
N GLU A 516 44.21 -34.30 -17.51
CA GLU A 516 43.22 -34.82 -16.54
C GLU A 516 42.35 -35.96 -17.09
N PHE A 517 42.41 -36.22 -18.39
CA PHE A 517 41.58 -37.21 -19.07
C PHE A 517 42.47 -38.29 -19.69
N GLU A 518 42.10 -39.57 -19.54
CA GLU A 518 42.81 -40.70 -20.17
C GLU A 518 42.54 -40.71 -21.68
N GLN A 519 43.61 -40.80 -22.50
CA GLN A 519 43.52 -40.66 -23.96
C GLN A 519 43.93 -41.95 -24.67
N GLU A 520 43.11 -42.40 -25.63
CA GLU A 520 43.42 -43.54 -26.51
C GLU A 520 44.26 -43.13 -27.74
N SER A 521 44.25 -41.85 -28.13
CA SER A 521 44.91 -41.34 -29.34
C SER A 521 45.56 -39.98 -29.10
N GLN A 522 46.75 -39.75 -29.69
CA GLN A 522 47.51 -38.49 -29.53
C GLN A 522 46.89 -37.28 -30.28
N SER A 523 45.98 -37.52 -31.22
CA SER A 523 45.43 -36.50 -32.13
C SER A 523 43.93 -36.23 -31.97
N GLY A 524 43.22 -36.92 -31.09
CA GLY A 524 41.79 -36.68 -30.90
C GLY A 524 41.24 -37.23 -29.58
N ILE A 525 40.29 -36.48 -29.01
CA ILE A 525 39.57 -36.80 -27.76
C ILE A 525 38.09 -36.49 -27.96
N ALA A 526 37.19 -37.23 -27.31
CA ALA A 526 35.79 -36.86 -27.23
C ALA A 526 35.33 -36.68 -25.78
N PHE A 527 34.42 -35.73 -25.60
CA PHE A 527 33.81 -35.37 -24.34
C PHE A 527 32.32 -35.69 -24.38
N GLN A 528 31.86 -36.46 -23.40
CA GLN A 528 30.46 -36.76 -23.17
C GLN A 528 29.99 -35.98 -21.94
N PRO A 529 29.07 -35.02 -22.07
CA PRO A 529 28.57 -34.23 -20.96
C PRO A 529 27.68 -35.08 -20.04
N PHE A 530 27.82 -34.88 -18.73
CA PHE A 530 26.95 -35.55 -17.74
C PHE A 530 25.50 -35.09 -17.91
N GLY A 531 24.56 -36.05 -17.86
CA GLY A 531 23.12 -35.78 -17.99
C GLY A 531 22.57 -35.79 -19.43
N SER A 532 23.42 -35.92 -20.45
CA SER A 532 23.01 -36.09 -21.85
C SER A 532 23.79 -37.22 -22.53
N PRO A 533 23.37 -38.50 -22.36
CA PRO A 533 24.13 -39.64 -22.85
C PRO A 533 24.21 -39.71 -24.38
N GLU A 534 23.28 -39.08 -25.10
CA GLU A 534 23.20 -39.06 -26.56
C GLU A 534 24.11 -38.01 -27.22
N ALA A 535 24.64 -37.05 -26.47
CA ALA A 535 25.48 -35.99 -27.00
C ALA A 535 26.96 -36.31 -26.77
N THR A 536 27.79 -36.20 -27.81
CA THR A 536 29.24 -36.40 -27.72
C THR A 536 29.96 -35.37 -28.58
N VAL A 537 30.88 -34.62 -27.99
CA VAL A 537 31.68 -33.60 -28.68
C VAL A 537 33.08 -34.12 -28.90
N SER A 538 33.47 -34.30 -30.16
CA SER A 538 34.81 -34.74 -30.56
C SER A 538 35.69 -33.55 -30.92
N LEU A 539 36.93 -33.59 -30.45
CA LEU A 539 37.98 -32.62 -30.72
C LEU A 539 39.13 -33.33 -31.44
N PHE A 540 39.47 -32.84 -32.62
CA PHE A 540 40.60 -33.32 -33.41
C PHE A 540 41.67 -32.23 -33.55
N VAL A 541 42.93 -32.63 -33.41
CA VAL A 541 44.09 -31.74 -33.57
C VAL A 541 44.91 -32.21 -34.76
N SER A 542 45.04 -31.34 -35.76
CA SER A 542 45.85 -31.59 -36.95
C SER A 542 47.16 -30.84 -36.85
N ALA A 543 48.23 -31.55 -36.49
CA ALA A 543 49.59 -31.01 -36.42
C ALA A 543 50.17 -30.58 -37.78
N LYS A 544 49.63 -31.10 -38.90
CA LYS A 544 50.06 -30.73 -40.25
C LYS A 544 49.52 -29.38 -40.70
N THR A 545 48.29 -29.05 -40.27
CA THR A 545 47.59 -27.83 -40.70
C THR A 545 47.50 -26.78 -39.58
N ASN A 546 48.01 -27.09 -38.38
CA ASN A 546 47.86 -26.27 -37.17
C ASN A 546 46.40 -25.88 -36.87
N ARG A 547 45.47 -26.82 -37.10
CA ARG A 547 44.02 -26.60 -36.92
C ARG A 547 43.47 -27.48 -35.79
N TYR A 548 42.61 -26.90 -34.96
CA TYR A 548 41.78 -27.59 -33.98
C TYR A 548 40.36 -27.68 -34.51
N ARG A 549 39.77 -28.88 -34.58
CA ARG A 549 38.42 -29.08 -35.13
C ARG A 549 37.51 -29.68 -34.08
N ILE A 550 36.43 -28.98 -33.75
CA ILE A 550 35.37 -29.42 -32.83
C ILE A 550 34.19 -29.91 -33.66
N GLN A 551 33.67 -31.09 -33.36
CA GLN A 551 32.62 -31.78 -34.11
C GLN A 551 31.62 -32.45 -33.15
N SER A 552 30.32 -32.22 -33.36
CA SER A 552 29.23 -32.84 -32.58
C SER A 552 27.97 -32.94 -33.44
N ASP A 553 27.02 -33.77 -33.00
CA ASP A 553 25.69 -33.86 -33.58
C ASP A 553 24.71 -32.80 -33.01
N SER A 554 25.07 -32.19 -31.87
CA SER A 554 24.36 -31.05 -31.25
C SER A 554 25.27 -29.84 -31.04
N THR A 555 24.71 -28.64 -31.20
CA THR A 555 25.37 -27.35 -31.00
C THR A 555 25.48 -26.93 -29.52
N ASP A 556 24.74 -27.57 -28.62
CA ASP A 556 24.52 -27.07 -27.25
C ASP A 556 25.81 -27.01 -26.41
N PHE A 557 26.75 -27.92 -26.68
CA PHE A 557 27.98 -28.10 -25.91
C PHE A 557 29.23 -27.49 -26.55
N PHE A 558 29.09 -26.85 -27.72
CA PHE A 558 30.22 -26.25 -28.43
C PHE A 558 30.91 -25.17 -27.60
N TYR A 559 30.14 -24.32 -26.92
CA TYR A 559 30.69 -23.24 -26.10
C TYR A 559 31.62 -23.75 -24.99
N VAL A 560 31.20 -24.79 -24.26
CA VAL A 560 31.97 -25.36 -23.14
C VAL A 560 33.37 -25.80 -23.60
N ILE A 561 33.43 -26.58 -24.67
CA ILE A 561 34.70 -27.12 -25.19
C ILE A 561 35.52 -26.03 -25.86
N PHE A 562 34.87 -25.12 -26.59
CA PHE A 562 35.53 -24.00 -27.27
C PHE A 562 36.20 -23.05 -26.28
N ALA A 563 35.46 -22.58 -25.26
CA ALA A 563 35.97 -21.65 -24.26
C ALA A 563 37.15 -22.25 -23.46
N GLU A 564 37.06 -23.53 -23.09
CA GLU A 564 38.13 -24.19 -22.35
C GLU A 564 39.37 -24.44 -23.23
N LEU A 565 39.17 -24.79 -24.50
CA LEU A 565 40.27 -24.94 -25.46
C LEU A 565 41.02 -23.63 -25.68
N VAL A 566 40.31 -22.53 -25.94
CA VAL A 566 40.92 -21.20 -26.15
C VAL A 566 41.71 -20.77 -24.91
N LYS A 567 41.09 -20.89 -23.72
CA LYS A 567 41.73 -20.55 -22.44
C LYS A 567 43.02 -21.34 -22.19
N ARG A 568 43.03 -22.64 -22.50
CA ARG A 568 44.22 -23.50 -22.32
C ARG A 568 45.31 -23.21 -23.34
N ILE A 569 44.96 -22.95 -24.61
CA ILE A 569 45.94 -22.57 -25.63
C ILE A 569 46.61 -21.26 -25.26
N GLN A 570 45.84 -20.22 -24.90
CA GLN A 570 46.39 -18.92 -24.48
C GLN A 570 47.28 -19.02 -23.24
N LYS A 571 46.96 -19.93 -22.30
CA LYS A 571 47.81 -20.20 -21.12
C LYS A 571 49.15 -20.84 -21.49
N HIS A 572 49.17 -21.73 -22.48
CA HIS A 572 50.40 -22.40 -22.93
C HIS A 572 51.21 -21.56 -23.92
N GLN A 573 50.53 -20.74 -24.73
CA GLN A 573 51.12 -19.92 -25.77
C GLN A 573 50.43 -18.53 -25.77
N PRO A 574 50.95 -17.53 -25.02
CA PRO A 574 50.29 -16.23 -24.88
C PRO A 574 50.31 -15.36 -26.15
N ASP A 575 51.22 -15.62 -27.10
CA ASP A 575 51.39 -14.83 -28.33
C ASP A 575 50.60 -15.37 -29.55
N VAL A 576 49.76 -16.40 -29.37
CA VAL A 576 49.04 -17.04 -30.48
C VAL A 576 47.82 -16.24 -30.89
N LYS A 577 47.70 -15.96 -32.19
CA LYS A 577 46.46 -15.48 -32.79
C LYS A 577 45.67 -16.69 -33.29
N LEU A 578 44.46 -16.84 -32.77
CA LEU A 578 43.53 -17.89 -33.18
C LEU A 578 42.52 -17.28 -34.14
N HIS A 579 42.33 -17.91 -35.29
CA HIS A 579 41.33 -17.50 -36.27
C HIS A 579 40.24 -18.56 -36.37
N CYS A 580 38.97 -18.15 -36.25
CA CYS A 580 37.82 -19.04 -36.42
C CYS A 580 36.87 -18.41 -37.43
N PRO A 581 36.46 -19.11 -38.51
CA PRO A 581 35.41 -18.62 -39.38
C PRO A 581 34.09 -18.58 -38.59
N VAL A 582 33.35 -17.47 -38.70
CA VAL A 582 32.12 -17.23 -37.94
C VAL A 582 30.95 -17.97 -38.61
N PRO A 583 30.33 -18.98 -37.96
CA PRO A 583 29.23 -19.72 -38.56
C PRO A 583 27.88 -19.00 -38.37
N LEU A 584 27.71 -17.85 -39.03
CA LEU A 584 26.52 -16.98 -38.90
C LEU A 584 25.19 -17.70 -39.13
N HIS A 585 25.15 -18.63 -40.07
CA HIS A 585 23.94 -19.43 -40.36
C HIS A 585 23.45 -20.23 -39.15
N LEU A 586 24.37 -20.79 -38.34
CA LEU A 586 24.00 -21.53 -37.12
C LEU A 586 23.36 -20.59 -36.08
N PHE A 587 23.93 -19.40 -35.91
CA PHE A 587 23.43 -18.40 -34.97
C PHE A 587 22.04 -17.89 -35.36
N ILE A 588 21.85 -17.51 -36.62
CA ILE A 588 20.57 -17.00 -37.13
C ILE A 588 19.48 -18.08 -37.05
N THR A 589 19.79 -19.33 -37.40
CA THR A 589 18.82 -20.43 -37.35
C THR A 589 18.33 -20.68 -35.91
N ALA A 590 19.24 -20.72 -34.94
CA ALA A 590 18.88 -20.91 -33.53
C ALA A 590 18.05 -19.74 -32.98
N ILE A 591 18.43 -18.50 -33.29
CA ILE A 591 17.68 -17.30 -32.92
C ILE A 591 16.26 -17.34 -33.52
N SER A 592 16.13 -17.67 -34.80
CA SER A 592 14.83 -17.75 -35.48
C SER A 592 13.90 -18.79 -34.84
N LYS A 593 14.44 -19.96 -34.47
CA LYS A 593 13.71 -21.03 -33.78
C LYS A 593 13.20 -20.56 -32.41
N HIS A 594 14.00 -19.78 -31.68
CA HIS A 594 13.58 -19.23 -30.39
C HIS A 594 12.47 -18.19 -30.54
N ILE A 595 12.61 -17.27 -31.49
CA ILE A 595 11.59 -16.24 -31.77
C ILE A 595 10.26 -16.89 -32.16
N GLN A 596 10.27 -17.96 -32.96
CA GLN A 596 9.06 -18.70 -33.31
C GLN A 596 8.38 -19.34 -32.08
N LEU A 597 9.16 -19.80 -31.10
CA LEU A 597 8.60 -20.34 -29.86
C LEU A 597 8.02 -19.23 -28.97
N GLU A 598 8.66 -18.05 -28.91
CA GLU A 598 8.11 -16.87 -28.22
C GLU A 598 6.79 -16.42 -28.86
N GLN A 599 6.71 -16.34 -30.20
CA GLN A 599 5.48 -16.01 -30.92
C GLN A 599 4.35 -17.02 -30.65
N LYS A 600 4.66 -18.31 -30.59
CA LYS A 600 3.69 -19.35 -30.21
C LYS A 600 3.17 -19.14 -28.79
N ARG A 601 4.04 -18.85 -27.84
CA ARG A 601 3.66 -18.52 -26.46
C ARG A 601 2.71 -17.33 -26.42
N ASP A 602 3.05 -16.25 -27.12
CA ASP A 602 2.22 -15.03 -27.17
C ASP A 602 0.82 -15.32 -27.74
N SER A 603 0.73 -16.14 -28.80
CA SER A 603 -0.56 -16.50 -29.38
C SER A 603 -1.47 -17.24 -28.39
N VAL A 604 -0.90 -18.14 -27.59
CA VAL A 604 -1.64 -18.89 -26.56
C VAL A 604 -2.01 -17.98 -25.39
N ASP A 605 -1.12 -17.07 -24.98
CA ASP A 605 -1.39 -16.09 -23.94
C ASP A 605 -2.53 -15.14 -24.31
N GLU A 606 -2.57 -14.65 -25.56
CA GLU A 606 -3.70 -13.85 -26.06
C GLU A 606 -5.03 -14.63 -26.05
N ASP A 607 -5.01 -15.90 -26.44
CA ASP A 607 -6.19 -16.76 -26.39
C ASP A 607 -6.68 -16.96 -24.95
N VAL A 608 -5.77 -17.24 -24.00
CA VAL A 608 -6.08 -17.36 -22.57
C VAL A 608 -6.60 -16.04 -21.99
N ARG A 609 -6.04 -14.91 -22.40
CA ARG A 609 -6.51 -13.57 -22.01
C ARG A 609 -7.92 -13.32 -22.50
N ARG A 610 -8.22 -13.63 -23.76
CA ARG A 610 -9.57 -13.53 -24.34
C ARG A 610 -10.57 -14.39 -23.55
N LEU A 611 -10.23 -15.64 -23.25
CA LEU A 611 -11.08 -16.54 -22.47
C LEU A 611 -11.28 -16.04 -21.03
N SER A 612 -10.24 -15.50 -20.40
CA SER A 612 -10.31 -14.90 -19.07
C SER A 612 -11.26 -13.69 -19.02
N ILE A 613 -11.25 -12.87 -20.07
CA ILE A 613 -12.19 -11.75 -20.22
C ILE A 613 -13.62 -12.29 -20.38
N GLN A 614 -13.83 -13.32 -21.20
CA GLN A 614 -15.15 -13.95 -21.36
C GLN A 614 -15.67 -14.50 -20.03
N MET A 615 -14.84 -15.20 -19.26
CA MET A 615 -15.21 -15.70 -17.93
C MET A 615 -15.70 -14.58 -17.01
N ARG A 616 -14.98 -13.45 -16.92
CA ARG A 616 -15.41 -12.29 -16.11
C ARG A 616 -16.75 -11.72 -16.56
N HIS A 617 -17.03 -11.69 -17.86
CA HIS A 617 -18.32 -11.24 -18.37
C HIS A 617 -19.44 -12.20 -17.95
N VAL A 618 -19.21 -13.51 -18.05
CA VAL A 618 -20.16 -14.54 -17.63
C VAL A 618 -20.43 -14.45 -16.13
N GLU A 619 -19.40 -14.27 -15.31
CA GLU A 619 -19.53 -14.04 -13.87
C GLU A 619 -20.32 -12.77 -13.54
N THR A 620 -20.08 -11.67 -14.25
CA THR A 620 -20.81 -10.40 -14.08
C THR A 620 -22.30 -10.58 -14.40
N VAL A 621 -22.62 -11.32 -15.47
CA VAL A 621 -24.01 -11.65 -15.84
C VAL A 621 -24.66 -12.55 -14.78
N LEU A 622 -23.91 -13.51 -14.22
CA LEU A 622 -24.40 -14.37 -13.13
C LEU A 622 -24.73 -13.54 -11.88
N LEU A 623 -23.81 -12.67 -11.45
CA LEU A 623 -24.01 -11.79 -10.28
C LEU A 623 -25.21 -10.85 -10.48
N GLY A 624 -25.36 -10.29 -11.69
CA GLY A 624 -26.52 -9.47 -12.05
C GLY A 624 -27.85 -10.22 -11.94
N LYS A 625 -27.89 -11.49 -12.34
CA LYS A 625 -29.10 -12.33 -12.22
C LYS A 625 -29.36 -12.82 -10.79
N LEU A 626 -28.32 -13.12 -10.02
CA LEU A 626 -28.46 -13.49 -8.60
C LEU A 626 -28.99 -12.34 -7.74
N ARG A 627 -28.75 -11.08 -8.12
CA ARG A 627 -29.31 -9.90 -7.47
C ARG A 627 -30.81 -9.71 -7.72
N SER A 628 -31.38 -10.34 -8.75
CA SER A 628 -32.80 -10.18 -9.08
C SER A 628 -33.67 -11.17 -8.32
N ASP A 629 -34.80 -10.71 -7.76
CA ASP A 629 -35.77 -11.55 -7.02
C ASP A 629 -36.53 -12.58 -7.90
N ARG A 630 -36.22 -12.67 -9.20
CA ARG A 630 -36.85 -13.62 -10.13
C ARG A 630 -36.03 -14.90 -10.19
N GLU A 631 -36.69 -16.06 -10.14
CA GLU A 631 -36.03 -17.36 -10.28
C GLU A 631 -35.16 -17.40 -11.56
N PRO A 632 -33.83 -17.51 -11.42
CA PRO A 632 -32.95 -17.42 -12.58
C PRO A 632 -32.93 -18.73 -13.36
N PHE A 633 -33.07 -18.64 -14.68
CA PHE A 633 -32.64 -19.72 -15.60
C PHE A 633 -31.10 -19.82 -15.54
N THR A 634 -30.59 -20.57 -14.56
CA THR A 634 -29.14 -20.70 -14.25
C THR A 634 -28.46 -21.79 -15.06
N THR A 635 -29.21 -22.74 -15.63
CA THR A 635 -28.65 -23.92 -16.29
C THR A 635 -27.76 -23.57 -17.49
N GLY A 636 -28.18 -22.60 -18.32
CA GLY A 636 -27.40 -22.15 -19.48
C GLY A 636 -26.13 -21.38 -19.10
N ILE A 637 -26.18 -20.58 -18.02
CA ILE A 637 -25.01 -19.85 -17.53
C ILE A 637 -24.02 -20.80 -16.87
N ASN A 638 -24.49 -21.76 -16.08
CA ASN A 638 -23.63 -22.77 -15.46
C ASN A 638 -22.93 -23.64 -16.51
N ALA A 639 -23.61 -23.98 -17.60
CA ALA A 639 -22.98 -24.67 -18.73
C ALA A 639 -21.87 -23.83 -19.38
N LEU A 640 -22.13 -22.53 -19.59
CA LEU A 640 -21.14 -21.61 -20.16
C LEU A 640 -19.93 -21.42 -19.23
N ILE A 641 -20.15 -21.27 -17.92
CA ILE A 641 -19.07 -21.18 -16.91
C ILE A 641 -18.20 -22.43 -16.94
N ASN A 642 -18.81 -23.62 -16.93
CA ASN A 642 -18.06 -24.88 -16.95
C ASN A 642 -17.26 -25.04 -18.25
N TYR A 643 -17.80 -24.56 -19.37
CA TYR A 643 -17.12 -24.55 -20.65
C TYR A 643 -15.91 -23.60 -20.63
N THR A 644 -16.11 -22.33 -20.30
CA THR A 644 -15.03 -21.33 -20.27
C THR A 644 -13.95 -21.68 -19.25
N TYR A 645 -14.34 -22.21 -18.09
CA TYR A 645 -13.38 -22.66 -17.08
C TYR A 645 -12.50 -23.79 -17.59
N LYS A 646 -13.08 -24.81 -18.24
CA LYS A 646 -12.29 -25.92 -18.81
C LYS A 646 -11.35 -25.42 -19.90
N GLU A 647 -11.81 -24.54 -20.78
CA GLU A 647 -10.96 -23.99 -21.84
C GLU A 647 -9.79 -23.18 -21.26
N ILE A 648 -10.04 -22.35 -20.24
CA ILE A 648 -8.98 -21.59 -19.55
C ILE A 648 -7.96 -22.55 -18.95
N MET A 649 -8.40 -23.61 -18.24
CA MET A 649 -7.48 -24.59 -17.66
C MET A 649 -6.62 -25.26 -18.74
N THR A 650 -7.23 -25.71 -19.85
CA THR A 650 -6.46 -26.31 -20.95
C THR A 650 -5.50 -25.32 -21.62
N GLY A 651 -5.85 -24.03 -21.68
CA GLY A 651 -4.98 -22.98 -22.20
C GLY A 651 -3.80 -22.70 -21.27
N LEU A 652 -4.03 -22.70 -19.96
CA LEU A 652 -2.99 -22.54 -18.94
C LEU A 652 -2.03 -23.73 -18.93
N ASP A 653 -2.54 -24.96 -19.06
CA ASP A 653 -1.70 -26.16 -19.15
C ASP A 653 -0.77 -26.10 -20.38
N LYS A 654 -1.31 -25.71 -21.55
CA LYS A 654 -0.51 -25.47 -22.75
C LYS A 654 0.54 -24.38 -22.57
N LEU A 655 0.19 -23.29 -21.87
CA LEU A 655 1.11 -22.20 -21.60
C LEU A 655 2.27 -22.66 -20.70
N LEU A 656 1.98 -23.45 -19.66
CA LEU A 656 3.00 -24.07 -18.80
C LEU A 656 3.91 -25.03 -19.57
N GLU A 657 3.35 -25.85 -20.47
CA GLU A 657 4.13 -26.73 -21.35
C GLU A 657 5.07 -25.90 -22.26
N ILE A 658 4.56 -24.86 -22.91
CA ILE A 658 5.35 -23.97 -23.78
C ILE A 658 6.42 -23.23 -22.97
N ASP A 659 6.11 -22.72 -21.79
CA ASP A 659 7.08 -22.04 -20.91
C ASP A 659 8.18 -23.00 -20.43
N SER A 660 7.82 -24.23 -20.11
CA SER A 660 8.80 -25.27 -19.77
C SER A 660 9.73 -25.58 -20.96
N HIS A 661 9.16 -25.68 -22.17
CA HIS A 661 9.90 -25.93 -23.40
C HIS A 661 10.79 -24.73 -23.80
N LEU A 662 10.30 -23.50 -23.65
CA LEU A 662 11.07 -22.27 -23.86
C LEU A 662 12.27 -22.20 -22.92
N ASN A 663 12.09 -22.55 -21.64
CA ASN A 663 13.16 -22.52 -20.66
C ASN A 663 14.19 -23.65 -20.86
N GLN A 664 13.76 -24.86 -21.23
CA GLN A 664 14.65 -26.02 -21.38
C GLN A 664 15.28 -26.10 -22.77
N ALA A 665 14.47 -26.07 -23.83
CA ALA A 665 14.91 -26.29 -25.22
C ALA A 665 15.16 -24.98 -25.99
N GLY A 666 14.74 -23.83 -25.45
CA GLY A 666 14.94 -22.52 -26.07
C GLY A 666 16.11 -21.74 -25.46
N ARG A 667 15.92 -21.22 -24.24
CA ARG A 667 16.81 -20.23 -23.61
C ARG A 667 18.21 -20.78 -23.30
N ARG A 668 18.30 -21.99 -22.74
CA ARG A 668 19.58 -22.63 -22.35
C ARG A 668 20.52 -22.89 -23.54
N PRO A 669 20.11 -23.61 -24.60
CA PRO A 669 20.99 -23.85 -25.75
C PRO A 669 21.29 -22.56 -26.50
N LEU A 670 20.31 -21.65 -26.62
CA LEU A 670 20.54 -20.35 -27.23
C LEU A 670 21.55 -19.50 -26.46
N ARG A 671 21.51 -19.51 -25.12
CA ARG A 671 22.51 -18.84 -24.28
C ARG A 671 23.92 -19.33 -24.56
N ALA A 672 24.12 -20.65 -24.55
CA ALA A 672 25.44 -21.24 -24.84
C ALA A 672 25.92 -20.85 -26.25
N LEU A 673 25.01 -20.85 -27.21
CA LEU A 673 25.29 -20.52 -28.60
C LEU A 673 25.56 -19.00 -28.81
N ILE A 674 24.92 -18.11 -28.07
CA ILE A 674 25.25 -16.67 -28.05
C ILE A 674 26.61 -16.43 -27.37
N ASN A 675 26.91 -17.12 -26.28
CA ASN A 675 28.23 -17.04 -25.66
C ASN A 675 29.33 -17.54 -26.62
N LEU A 676 29.05 -18.58 -27.42
CA LEU A 676 29.94 -19.04 -28.49
C LEU A 676 30.11 -17.97 -29.57
N MET A 677 29.02 -17.31 -29.98
CA MET A 677 29.06 -16.20 -30.93
C MET A 677 29.94 -15.06 -30.40
N TYR A 678 29.79 -14.69 -29.12
CA TYR A 678 30.64 -13.72 -28.44
C TYR A 678 32.12 -14.11 -28.48
N ALA A 679 32.45 -15.33 -28.05
CA ALA A 679 33.83 -15.81 -28.01
C ALA A 679 34.47 -15.94 -29.41
N VAL A 680 33.71 -16.36 -30.42
CA VAL A 680 34.19 -16.48 -31.80
C VAL A 680 34.42 -15.10 -32.42
N LEU A 681 33.54 -14.13 -32.16
CA LEU A 681 33.70 -12.77 -32.67
C LEU A 681 34.79 -11.98 -31.94
N GLU A 682 35.00 -12.25 -30.64
CA GLU A 682 36.16 -11.73 -29.90
C GLU A 682 37.49 -12.19 -30.52
N LEU A 683 37.58 -13.46 -30.96
CA LEU A 683 38.76 -13.95 -31.70
C LEU A 683 38.90 -13.32 -33.10
N ALA A 684 37.83 -12.80 -33.67
CA ALA A 684 37.82 -12.11 -34.96
C ALA A 684 38.01 -10.59 -34.83
N ASP A 685 38.36 -10.10 -33.62
CA ASP A 685 38.48 -8.67 -33.28
C ASP A 685 37.16 -7.86 -33.42
N VAL A 686 36.01 -8.53 -33.38
CA VAL A 686 34.68 -7.91 -33.42
C VAL A 686 34.03 -7.98 -32.03
N CYS A 687 33.99 -6.86 -31.32
CA CYS A 687 33.40 -6.79 -29.98
C CYS A 687 31.86 -6.73 -30.03
N LEU A 688 31.19 -7.81 -29.66
CA LEU A 688 29.75 -7.79 -29.42
C LEU A 688 29.41 -7.06 -28.11
N PRO A 689 28.36 -6.22 -28.08
CA PRO A 689 27.95 -5.49 -26.87
C PRO A 689 27.14 -6.35 -25.88
N PHE A 690 26.81 -7.60 -26.24
CA PHE A 690 26.01 -8.50 -25.41
C PHE A 690 26.57 -9.93 -25.39
N ASP A 691 26.20 -10.64 -24.33
CA ASP A 691 26.53 -12.04 -24.08
C ASP A 691 25.23 -12.81 -23.77
N GLY A 692 25.28 -14.14 -23.66
CA GLY A 692 24.09 -14.99 -23.48
C GLY A 692 23.30 -14.72 -22.19
N ARG A 693 23.86 -13.95 -21.24
CA ARG A 693 23.14 -13.41 -20.07
C ARG A 693 22.00 -12.45 -20.43
N ILE A 694 21.92 -12.00 -21.69
CA ILE A 694 20.77 -11.24 -22.20
C ILE A 694 19.45 -12.03 -22.12
N LEU A 695 19.48 -13.34 -21.89
CA LEU A 695 18.30 -14.18 -21.74
C LEU A 695 17.84 -14.37 -20.28
N ASP A 696 18.65 -13.94 -19.30
CA ASP A 696 18.39 -14.17 -17.89
C ASP A 696 17.54 -13.06 -17.25
N GLY A 697 16.64 -13.46 -16.34
CA GLY A 697 16.04 -12.56 -15.35
C GLY A 697 15.13 -11.44 -15.87
N THR A 698 14.60 -11.55 -17.09
CA THR A 698 13.71 -10.51 -17.65
C THR A 698 12.37 -11.03 -18.14
N ASP A 699 11.34 -10.19 -17.94
CA ASP A 699 10.00 -10.34 -18.50
C ASP A 699 9.89 -9.80 -19.94
N GLN A 700 10.94 -9.13 -20.43
CA GLN A 700 11.01 -8.59 -21.79
C GLN A 700 11.34 -9.67 -22.82
N LYS A 701 10.78 -9.54 -24.03
CA LYS A 701 11.04 -10.45 -25.15
C LYS A 701 12.48 -10.35 -25.62
N PHE A 702 13.07 -11.49 -25.96
CA PHE A 702 14.44 -11.53 -26.46
C PHE A 702 14.60 -10.76 -27.78
N SER A 703 13.63 -10.87 -28.69
CA SER A 703 13.64 -10.17 -29.98
C SER A 703 13.73 -8.66 -29.86
N GLU A 704 13.02 -8.07 -28.89
CA GLU A 704 13.00 -6.62 -28.65
C GLU A 704 14.35 -6.13 -28.10
N ARG A 705 14.91 -6.87 -27.14
CA ARG A 705 16.20 -6.54 -26.53
C ARG A 705 17.34 -6.60 -27.54
N ILE A 706 17.42 -7.66 -28.34
CA ILE A 706 18.46 -7.77 -29.38
C ILE A 706 18.29 -6.71 -30.45
N THR A 707 17.06 -6.45 -30.91
CA THR A 707 16.83 -5.41 -31.91
C THR A 707 17.25 -4.04 -31.39
N TYR A 708 16.94 -3.73 -30.13
CA TYR A 708 17.37 -2.47 -29.51
C TYR A 708 18.89 -2.36 -29.44
N VAL A 709 19.58 -3.36 -28.89
CA VAL A 709 21.05 -3.36 -28.75
C VAL A 709 21.76 -3.30 -30.09
N LEU A 710 21.27 -4.02 -31.11
CA LEU A 710 21.86 -3.96 -32.46
C LEU A 710 21.54 -2.64 -33.17
N SER A 711 20.39 -2.00 -32.90
CA SER A 711 20.02 -0.71 -33.49
C SER A 711 20.83 0.46 -32.96
N THR A 712 21.24 0.44 -31.67
CA THR A 712 22.05 1.50 -31.07
C THR A 712 23.46 1.53 -31.65
N GLU A 713 24.03 0.36 -31.96
CA GLU A 713 25.37 0.25 -32.54
C GLU A 713 25.39 0.50 -34.05
N THR A 714 24.28 0.24 -34.76
CA THR A 714 24.24 0.36 -36.23
C THR A 714 23.94 1.77 -36.74
N SER A 715 23.69 2.76 -35.87
CA SER A 715 23.38 4.16 -36.21
C SER A 715 22.21 4.35 -37.20
N ASN A 716 21.27 3.41 -37.25
CA ASN A 716 20.04 3.51 -38.05
C ASN A 716 18.86 3.86 -37.15
N GLU A 717 18.56 5.15 -36.97
CA GLU A 717 17.44 5.62 -36.15
C GLU A 717 16.04 5.32 -36.74
N VAL A 718 15.98 4.88 -38.00
CA VAL A 718 14.74 4.85 -38.81
C VAL A 718 13.86 3.61 -38.57
N GLU A 719 14.34 2.55 -37.92
CA GLU A 719 13.57 1.29 -37.75
C GLU A 719 13.37 0.86 -36.28
N ARG A 720 13.05 1.80 -35.38
CA ARG A 720 12.79 1.50 -33.95
C ARG A 720 11.46 0.78 -33.67
N SER A 721 10.64 0.45 -34.66
CA SER A 721 9.38 -0.29 -34.46
C SER A 721 9.45 -1.71 -35.04
N PRO A 722 9.37 -2.75 -34.19
CA PRO A 722 9.18 -4.11 -34.67
C PRO A 722 7.69 -4.27 -35.00
N THR A 723 7.34 -4.25 -36.29
CA THR A 723 6.17 -5.02 -36.72
C THR A 723 6.49 -6.49 -36.46
N THR A 724 5.64 -7.15 -35.67
CA THR A 724 5.84 -8.48 -35.09
C THR A 724 6.05 -9.61 -36.12
N GLU A 725 5.75 -9.36 -37.39
CA GLU A 725 5.73 -10.38 -38.44
C GLU A 725 7.13 -10.67 -39.04
N ASP A 726 8.08 -9.72 -39.02
CA ASP A 726 9.41 -9.87 -39.67
C ASP A 726 10.62 -9.66 -38.74
N ALA A 727 10.45 -9.89 -37.42
CA ALA A 727 11.53 -9.68 -36.44
C ALA A 727 12.77 -10.55 -36.72
N SER A 728 12.60 -11.81 -37.15
CA SER A 728 13.73 -12.71 -37.45
C SER A 728 14.54 -12.25 -38.65
N GLY A 729 13.88 -11.73 -39.70
CA GLY A 729 14.54 -11.22 -40.90
C GLY A 729 15.36 -9.96 -40.60
N LYS A 730 14.77 -9.02 -39.85
CA LYS A 730 15.46 -7.80 -39.41
C LYS A 730 16.68 -8.10 -38.54
N ILE A 731 16.56 -9.01 -37.57
CA ILE A 731 17.68 -9.41 -36.70
C ILE A 731 18.79 -10.08 -37.51
N SER A 732 18.44 -10.94 -38.49
CA SER A 732 19.45 -11.54 -39.37
C SER A 732 20.18 -10.50 -40.21
N HIS A 733 19.47 -9.50 -40.75
CA HIS A 733 20.08 -8.40 -41.50
C HIS A 733 20.99 -7.54 -40.61
N PHE A 734 20.55 -7.21 -39.39
CA PHE A 734 21.38 -6.44 -38.45
C PHE A 734 22.64 -7.20 -38.04
N LEU A 735 22.54 -8.51 -37.75
CA LEU A 735 23.71 -9.33 -37.40
C LEU A 735 24.70 -9.45 -38.56
N VAL A 736 24.21 -9.66 -39.79
CA VAL A 736 25.07 -9.70 -40.98
C VAL A 736 25.74 -8.34 -41.20
N SER A 737 24.99 -7.24 -41.14
CA SER A 737 25.54 -5.88 -41.32
C SER A 737 26.56 -5.49 -40.23
N PHE A 738 26.37 -5.99 -39.00
CA PHE A 738 27.30 -5.77 -37.89
C PHE A 738 28.61 -6.52 -38.12
N CYS A 739 28.53 -7.79 -38.56
CA CYS A 739 29.71 -8.60 -38.87
C CYS A 739 30.47 -8.08 -40.10
N GLU A 740 29.77 -7.50 -41.08
CA GLU A 740 30.39 -6.89 -42.27
C GLU A 740 31.14 -5.59 -41.94
N ARG A 741 30.65 -4.78 -41.00
CA ARG A 741 31.35 -3.55 -40.52
C ARG A 741 32.62 -3.86 -39.72
N GLY A 742 32.67 -5.02 -39.06
CA GLY A 742 33.82 -5.49 -38.28
C GLY A 742 35.07 -5.82 -39.10
N GLY A 743 34.96 -5.84 -40.44
CA GLY A 743 36.11 -5.81 -41.35
C GLY A 743 37.09 -6.98 -41.22
N ASN A 744 36.69 -8.19 -41.60
CA ASN A 744 37.56 -9.28 -42.09
C ASN A 744 36.77 -10.52 -42.58
N LEU A 745 35.82 -10.33 -43.49
CA LEU A 745 35.12 -11.45 -44.18
C LEU A 745 35.70 -11.79 -45.57
N SER A 746 36.91 -11.34 -45.90
CA SER A 746 37.57 -11.61 -47.19
C SER A 746 38.23 -13.00 -47.27
N GLY A 747 37.52 -14.07 -46.89
CA GLY A 747 38.12 -15.39 -46.84
C GLY A 747 37.11 -16.54 -46.75
N ILE A 748 35.99 -16.45 -47.45
CA ILE A 748 35.12 -17.60 -47.71
C ILE A 748 35.19 -17.88 -49.21
N ALA A 749 36.24 -18.58 -49.62
CA ALA A 749 36.15 -19.42 -50.80
C ALA A 749 35.52 -20.73 -50.32
N GLU A 750 34.35 -21.07 -50.84
CA GLU A 750 33.84 -22.44 -50.81
C GLU A 750 34.90 -23.31 -51.49
N VAL A 751 35.67 -24.05 -50.69
CA VAL A 751 36.48 -25.14 -51.21
C VAL A 751 35.52 -26.31 -51.37
N ASP A 752 34.90 -26.37 -52.54
CA ASP A 752 34.35 -27.62 -53.06
C ASP A 752 35.55 -28.55 -53.30
N GLU A 753 35.72 -29.52 -52.41
CA GLU A 753 36.54 -30.70 -52.66
C GLU A 753 35.84 -31.53 -53.73
N ASP A 754 36.04 -31.19 -55.02
CA ASP A 754 35.96 -32.08 -56.19
C ASP A 754 36.22 -31.26 -57.47
N GLY A 755 37.47 -31.23 -57.96
CA GLY A 755 37.75 -30.63 -59.29
C GLY A 755 39.17 -30.14 -59.57
N GLU A 756 40.22 -30.87 -59.21
CA GLU A 756 41.55 -30.65 -59.79
C GLU A 756 41.61 -31.27 -61.20
N GLU A 757 41.11 -30.58 -62.23
CA GLU A 757 41.50 -30.84 -63.63
C GLU A 757 41.19 -29.69 -64.63
N ASP A 758 40.41 -28.66 -64.27
CA ASP A 758 39.93 -27.63 -65.23
C ASP A 758 40.68 -26.28 -65.21
N ALA A 759 41.91 -26.22 -64.68
CA ALA A 759 42.65 -24.97 -64.53
C ALA A 759 43.27 -24.41 -65.84
N GLU A 760 43.54 -25.25 -66.85
CA GLU A 760 44.24 -24.81 -68.07
C GLU A 760 43.32 -24.26 -69.18
N GLU A 761 42.01 -24.48 -69.12
CA GLU A 761 41.06 -23.94 -70.11
C GLU A 761 40.49 -22.55 -69.75
N ARG A 762 40.60 -22.13 -68.48
CA ARG A 762 40.05 -20.84 -68.02
C ARG A 762 40.95 -19.65 -68.34
N GLU A 763 42.27 -19.82 -68.37
CA GLU A 763 43.21 -18.72 -68.68
C GLU A 763 43.07 -18.22 -70.13
N LYS A 764 42.66 -19.06 -71.08
CA LYS A 764 42.46 -18.64 -72.49
C LYS A 764 41.16 -17.89 -72.75
N LYS A 765 40.17 -17.97 -71.86
CA LYS A 765 38.89 -17.24 -72.02
C LYS A 765 38.96 -15.84 -71.43
N GLU A 766 39.75 -15.63 -70.38
CA GLU A 766 39.91 -14.31 -69.74
C GLU A 766 40.71 -13.30 -70.60
N GLU A 767 41.60 -13.76 -71.48
CA GLU A 767 42.31 -12.86 -72.41
C GLU A 767 41.41 -12.35 -73.54
N THR A 768 40.48 -13.17 -74.04
CA THR A 768 39.53 -12.76 -75.10
C THR A 768 38.44 -11.79 -74.62
N GLU A 769 37.99 -11.88 -73.37
CA GLU A 769 36.95 -10.98 -72.83
C GLU A 769 37.51 -9.59 -72.46
N LYS A 770 38.82 -9.49 -72.15
CA LYS A 770 39.48 -8.20 -71.89
C LYS A 770 39.70 -7.36 -73.15
N GLU A 771 39.90 -7.98 -74.31
CA GLU A 771 40.00 -7.26 -75.60
C GLU A 771 38.64 -6.71 -76.09
N GLU A 772 37.53 -7.40 -75.82
CA GLU A 772 36.19 -6.90 -76.17
C GLU A 772 35.71 -5.75 -75.25
N ALA A 773 36.13 -5.75 -73.99
CA ALA A 773 35.83 -4.66 -73.05
C ALA A 773 36.59 -3.36 -73.38
N LEU A 774 37.82 -3.47 -73.89
CA LEU A 774 38.63 -2.31 -74.29
C LEU A 774 38.07 -1.63 -75.55
N ASN A 775 37.58 -2.40 -76.52
CA ASN A 775 36.98 -1.87 -77.76
C ASN A 775 35.61 -1.18 -77.55
N LYS A 776 34.88 -1.49 -76.47
CA LYS A 776 33.63 -0.81 -76.11
C LYS A 776 33.86 0.54 -75.43
N ALA A 777 34.99 0.74 -74.77
CA ALA A 777 35.30 1.96 -74.03
C ALA A 777 35.72 3.14 -74.93
N GLU A 778 36.20 2.89 -76.16
CA GLU A 778 36.65 3.94 -77.09
C GLU A 778 35.52 4.58 -77.94
N SER A 779 34.26 4.15 -77.79
CA SER A 779 33.13 4.65 -78.61
C SER A 779 32.17 5.64 -77.92
N ALA A 780 32.45 6.07 -76.68
CA ALA A 780 31.51 6.87 -75.89
C ALA A 780 32.04 8.27 -75.47
N PHE A 781 32.92 8.87 -76.26
CA PHE A 781 33.30 10.28 -76.14
C PHE A 781 32.88 11.06 -77.39
N GLU A 782 31.62 11.52 -77.43
CA GLU A 782 31.24 12.68 -78.24
C GLU A 782 30.08 13.46 -77.57
N PHE A 783 30.31 14.77 -77.49
CA PHE A 783 29.52 15.85 -76.89
C PHE A 783 28.00 15.83 -77.18
N VAL A 784 27.18 16.36 -76.25
CA VAL A 784 26.35 17.57 -76.46
C VAL A 784 25.89 18.17 -75.12
N ASP A 785 26.08 19.49 -75.02
CA ASP A 785 25.76 20.42 -73.95
C ASP A 785 24.35 21.09 -74.09
N LEU A 786 23.80 21.54 -72.95
CA LEU A 786 22.96 22.74 -72.69
C LEU A 786 21.50 22.85 -73.21
N GLN A 787 20.51 23.04 -72.29
CA GLN A 787 19.92 24.35 -71.91
C GLN A 787 18.62 24.29 -71.04
N THR A 788 18.50 25.29 -70.15
CA THR A 788 17.34 25.80 -69.35
C THR A 788 16.92 25.00 -68.10
N GLY A 789 16.70 25.55 -66.89
CA GLY A 789 16.74 26.92 -66.37
C GLY A 789 15.70 27.12 -65.24
N SER A 790 16.17 27.47 -64.03
CA SER A 790 15.48 28.15 -62.89
C SER A 790 14.82 27.36 -61.73
N LEU A 791 15.20 27.79 -60.51
CA LEU A 791 14.77 27.43 -59.13
C LEU A 791 13.48 28.19 -58.70
N PRO A 792 12.82 27.79 -57.60
CA PRO A 792 12.93 28.54 -56.31
C PRO A 792 12.79 27.62 -55.06
N ALA A 793 12.95 28.01 -53.79
CA ALA A 793 13.66 29.07 -53.05
C ALA A 793 13.57 28.67 -51.55
N ASN A 794 14.57 29.04 -50.76
CA ASN A 794 14.62 28.89 -49.30
C ASN A 794 14.36 30.25 -48.60
N PHE A 795 14.33 30.26 -47.26
CA PHE A 795 14.14 31.36 -46.27
C PHE A 795 12.69 31.50 -45.75
N GLY A 796 12.38 31.60 -44.45
CA GLY A 796 13.17 31.78 -43.23
C GLY A 796 12.52 32.84 -42.30
N THR A 797 12.69 32.63 -40.98
CA THR A 797 12.63 33.57 -39.83
C THR A 797 11.32 33.85 -39.05
N SER A 798 11.42 33.54 -37.74
CA SER A 798 11.04 34.32 -36.55
C SER A 798 9.65 34.98 -36.43
N SER A 799 8.87 34.46 -35.47
CA SER A 799 8.32 35.22 -34.34
C SER A 799 8.06 34.27 -33.18
#